data_AF-A0A2G9PZC2-F1
#
_entry.id   AF-A0A2G9PZC2-F1
#
_cell.length_a   1.000
_cell.length_b   1.000
_cell.length_c   1.000
_cell.angle_alpha   90.00
_cell.angle_beta   90.00
_cell.angle_gamma   90.00
#
_symmetry.space_group_name_H-M   'P 1'
#
loop_
_entity.id
_entity.type
_entity.pdbx_description
1 polymer ?
#
loop_
_entity_poly.entity_id
_entity_poly.type
_entity_poly.pdbx_seq_one_letter_code
_entity_poly.pdbx_strand_id
1 'polypeptide(L)'
;MKTKFIPLDYDYFDFDGRNYARIIGRDEKGKRICLIDECDIYFWAILKNNLNESRIKVIVKKIEKIKLEIKGRKTKVEKVEIHEKNFLGQNVKALKIFATNYKDLHDIADKLGMNEIEKRRGYDLGFISHYIIEKKLIPCYWYEITGSVLGIDDFGGYPHAFDSDIFLKSEEIKKMDLDSSDSLSGFKPKVLSYDIETDELKIGEGEILMISLYGEGFKKVITWKNTKSKSKKDYVEYVKDESELLEKFAKYVREISPDFLVGYFSDGFDMPYIKARAEENKVRIPLGLDESQPRFTRGGFELTGKIKGIVHIDILKFIRTAYSQYMQSETLSLNEVASEFLEEKKKDFKIKHSSKLNKEEWENYFEYNLQDSCLVFRLFEKVWPDILEFSRVMQEPIFEVTRNGMSKNVESFILHNLKDFNEIPEKRPTYDEIAERRKKGKYEGAFVFEPIPGIYENLAIFDFTSSYGSTIVTYNLSKSTFLKKKEKGSYSVETGGKKVYFSKKPGFFPEMLKKIIEKRKVFKEELKKENNAIKRARSNAFKLLANASYGYQGFFGARYYQREAAAATAAFARKSIADAIEKINEEGYETIYSDSVSGDTKIMVKKENKIYEKKIENLFEKTDSKNSLGKEYNFKKSTEVLTIDESGKSIFKPMEYVMRHKCDKKMYRVHFTNNWSIDITEDHSLIGYQSVHFNQTNAAKKNTLTRLIELKPEEIKNKANSIISLKKIPNNNPKSKNYPKKIYEFAGYFIGDGSFMPNKEKKDYYLRLSLGKDGKEVFNNLIIPLKKKGFVKNCWWSKSRKGDLTVNGLNLVRLISQDFKNGSGKKIIPEWMFEEKEENIAAFLRGLFSADGTVMMRNNVPIIKYTSINDDFIINTRKLLYRVGISNSVFKDNTQNKFGKYSSGSHSKNILIKDREEFANKIGFLLKRKNKKAEIRSKSIKKRLIKDFEFDIQGVKKIERIKSPEYVYDIEIKDNHRFFANYVLVHNTDSIAFLLNGKTEKQTEEFLKKLNEKLPGIMELELEGFFSRGLWVMKRSGNLGAKKKYALITKEGKLKIRGFETVRRDWCQLARRVQNNVIKMVLEDGSEKKALDYTKEIIKKLKRRDVNKEDLIIRTQLKKAISEYKAISPHVIAARKMQEAKMPISQGNLIEYFIAEPQRGEKRKLIRDRVMLPGEKGDYDIEYYLEHQILPAVENIFHVFGIE
;
A
#
# COMPACT_ATOMS: atom_id res chain seq x y z
N MET A 1 1.31 50.25 -25.89
CA MET A 1 2.65 49.62 -26.00
C MET A 1 2.48 48.21 -26.52
N LYS A 2 3.44 47.71 -27.32
CA LYS A 2 3.51 46.31 -27.78
C LYS A 2 4.86 45.72 -27.37
N THR A 3 4.89 44.52 -26.80
CA THR A 3 6.14 43.85 -26.40
C THR A 3 5.96 42.34 -26.28
N LYS A 4 7.06 41.58 -26.28
CA LYS A 4 7.06 40.17 -25.86
C LYS A 4 7.11 40.10 -24.33
N PHE A 5 6.45 39.11 -23.74
CA PHE A 5 6.33 38.94 -22.31
C PHE A 5 6.29 37.45 -21.94
N ILE A 6 7.04 37.06 -20.91
CA ILE A 6 6.99 35.73 -20.31
C ILE A 6 6.54 35.83 -18.83
N PRO A 7 5.39 35.24 -18.45
CA PRO A 7 4.83 35.37 -17.11
C PRO A 7 5.46 34.37 -16.12
N LEU A 8 5.77 34.83 -14.91
CA LEU A 8 6.56 34.11 -13.90
C LEU A 8 5.81 33.94 -12.55
N ASP A 9 5.31 35.03 -11.96
CA ASP A 9 4.45 35.00 -10.75
C ASP A 9 3.04 35.50 -11.07
N TYR A 10 2.07 35.01 -10.30
CA TYR A 10 0.66 35.29 -10.44
C TYR A 10 0.06 35.62 -9.07
N ASP A 11 -0.61 36.76 -8.99
CA ASP A 11 -1.36 37.24 -7.83
C ASP A 11 -2.64 37.96 -8.30
N TYR A 12 -3.49 38.40 -7.37
CA TYR A 12 -4.68 39.18 -7.72
C TYR A 12 -5.05 40.17 -6.63
N PHE A 13 -5.80 41.19 -7.01
CA PHE A 13 -6.31 42.21 -6.09
C PHE A 13 -7.74 42.59 -6.47
N ASP A 14 -8.41 43.29 -5.54
CA ASP A 14 -9.76 43.81 -5.75
C ASP A 14 -9.64 45.32 -5.97
N PHE A 15 -10.25 45.85 -7.02
CA PHE A 15 -10.34 47.28 -7.28
C PHE A 15 -11.71 47.60 -7.91
N ASP A 16 -12.35 48.68 -7.44
CA ASP A 16 -13.71 49.11 -7.82
C ASP A 16 -14.73 47.95 -7.95
N GLY A 17 -14.80 47.10 -6.92
CA GLY A 17 -15.71 45.95 -6.86
C GLY A 17 -15.34 44.75 -7.73
N ARG A 18 -14.40 44.89 -8.68
CA ARG A 18 -13.89 43.85 -9.58
C ARG A 18 -12.60 43.22 -9.07
N ASN A 19 -12.23 42.07 -9.62
CA ASN A 19 -10.95 41.42 -9.35
C ASN A 19 -10.05 41.50 -10.60
N TYR A 20 -8.79 41.90 -10.41
CA TYR A 20 -7.79 41.98 -11.46
C TYR A 20 -6.66 40.99 -11.19
N ALA A 21 -6.24 40.27 -12.22
CA ALA A 21 -5.02 39.48 -12.18
C ALA A 21 -3.81 40.43 -12.29
N ARG A 22 -2.81 40.20 -11.44
CA ARG A 22 -1.49 40.82 -11.53
C ARG A 22 -0.48 39.73 -11.84
N ILE A 23 0.22 39.89 -12.95
CA ILE A 23 1.21 38.93 -13.45
C ILE A 23 2.55 39.63 -13.50
N ILE A 24 3.54 39.07 -12.80
CA ILE A 24 4.91 39.56 -12.86
C ILE A 24 5.68 38.66 -13.83
N GLY A 25 6.42 39.27 -14.75
CA GLY A 25 7.21 38.56 -15.75
C GLY A 25 8.30 39.44 -16.35
N ARG A 26 8.90 39.00 -17.46
CA ARG A 26 9.92 39.78 -18.17
C ARG A 26 9.64 39.93 -19.67
N ASP A 27 10.22 40.96 -20.28
CA ASP A 27 10.32 41.07 -21.74
C ASP A 27 11.58 40.37 -22.31
N GLU A 28 11.70 40.37 -23.64
CA GLU A 28 12.86 39.78 -24.35
C GLU A 28 14.20 40.50 -24.08
N LYS A 29 14.16 41.70 -23.47
CA LYS A 29 15.33 42.48 -23.06
C LYS A 29 15.65 42.29 -21.57
N GLY A 30 14.89 41.45 -20.87
CA GLY A 30 15.04 41.19 -19.44
C GLY A 30 14.46 42.26 -18.52
N LYS A 31 13.70 43.25 -19.03
CA LYS A 31 12.97 44.20 -18.17
C LYS A 31 11.80 43.49 -17.49
N ARG A 32 11.54 43.80 -16.22
CA ARG A 32 10.38 43.31 -15.48
C ARG A 32 9.13 44.08 -15.87
N ILE A 33 8.06 43.35 -16.17
CA ILE A 33 6.74 43.91 -16.46
C ILE A 33 5.76 43.45 -15.37
N CYS A 34 5.03 44.41 -14.81
CA CYS A 34 3.83 44.19 -14.02
C CYS A 34 2.62 44.33 -14.95
N LEU A 35 2.05 43.19 -15.35
CA LEU A 35 0.90 43.13 -16.26
C LEU A 35 -0.39 42.97 -15.45
N ILE A 36 -1.34 43.89 -15.66
CA ILE A 36 -2.69 43.86 -15.11
C ILE A 36 -3.65 43.37 -16.20
N ASP A 37 -4.47 42.38 -15.88
CA ASP A 37 -5.52 41.86 -16.77
C ASP A 37 -6.83 41.61 -15.98
N GLU A 38 -7.96 41.68 -16.68
CA GLU A 38 -9.27 41.30 -16.16
C GLU A 38 -9.80 40.07 -16.91
N CYS A 39 -10.56 39.22 -16.23
CA CYS A 39 -11.21 38.07 -16.86
C CYS A 39 -12.65 37.93 -16.39
N ASP A 40 -13.51 37.42 -17.27
CA ASP A 40 -14.89 37.07 -16.93
C ASP A 40 -14.92 36.09 -15.75
N ILE A 41 -15.52 36.51 -14.64
CA ILE A 41 -15.69 35.72 -13.44
C ILE A 41 -17.05 35.03 -13.50
N TYR A 42 -17.03 33.70 -13.53
CA TYR A 42 -18.25 32.92 -13.69
C TYR A 42 -18.18 31.56 -13.02
N PHE A 43 -19.36 30.96 -12.88
CA PHE A 43 -19.54 29.56 -12.51
C PHE A 43 -20.70 28.94 -13.29
N TRP A 44 -20.87 27.62 -13.15
CA TRP A 44 -21.86 26.85 -13.91
C TRP A 44 -23.01 26.37 -13.02
N ALA A 45 -24.24 26.56 -13.47
CA ALA A 45 -25.42 25.91 -12.93
C ALA A 45 -26.01 24.96 -13.98
N ILE A 46 -25.93 23.66 -13.72
CA ILE A 46 -26.43 22.59 -14.59
C ILE A 46 -27.93 22.44 -14.32
N LEU A 47 -28.73 22.50 -15.38
CA LEU A 47 -30.18 22.41 -15.32
C LEU A 47 -30.65 20.96 -15.24
N LYS A 48 -31.82 20.72 -14.63
CA LYS A 48 -32.49 19.43 -14.72
C LYS A 48 -32.98 19.16 -16.15
N ASN A 49 -32.93 17.89 -16.55
CA ASN A 49 -33.47 17.43 -17.83
C ASN A 49 -34.96 17.78 -17.99
N ASN A 50 -35.39 18.02 -19.24
CA ASN A 50 -36.78 18.29 -19.64
C ASN A 50 -37.37 19.65 -19.22
N LEU A 51 -36.55 20.65 -18.88
CA LEU A 51 -37.04 22.03 -18.74
C LEU A 51 -37.32 22.66 -20.11
N ASN A 52 -38.52 23.22 -20.29
CA ASN A 52 -38.88 23.96 -21.50
C ASN A 52 -38.23 25.37 -21.52
N GLU A 53 -38.10 25.96 -22.72
CA GLU A 53 -37.42 27.24 -22.88
C GLU A 53 -38.06 28.39 -22.09
N SER A 54 -39.39 28.40 -21.97
CA SER A 54 -40.10 29.42 -21.20
C SER A 54 -39.73 29.37 -19.72
N ARG A 55 -39.61 28.17 -19.12
CA ARG A 55 -39.13 28.04 -17.74
C ARG A 55 -37.66 28.43 -17.60
N ILE A 56 -36.81 28.08 -18.56
CA ILE A 56 -35.39 28.49 -18.55
C ILE A 56 -35.27 30.02 -18.59
N LYS A 57 -36.02 30.71 -19.46
CA LYS A 57 -36.08 32.19 -19.52
C LYS A 57 -36.55 32.81 -18.19
N VAL A 58 -37.49 32.17 -17.47
CA VAL A 58 -37.90 32.61 -16.12
C VAL A 58 -36.81 32.39 -15.07
N ILE A 59 -36.05 31.29 -15.14
CA ILE A 59 -34.92 31.03 -14.23
C ILE A 59 -33.81 32.06 -14.45
N VAL A 60 -33.40 32.30 -15.70
CA VAL A 60 -32.41 33.32 -16.09
C VAL A 60 -32.78 34.68 -15.48
N LYS A 61 -34.01 35.17 -15.71
CA LYS A 61 -34.52 36.45 -15.15
C LYS A 61 -34.59 36.50 -13.62
N LYS A 62 -34.59 35.36 -12.92
CA LYS A 62 -34.48 35.32 -11.44
C LYS A 62 -33.03 35.41 -10.98
N ILE A 63 -32.11 34.76 -11.70
CA ILE A 63 -30.68 34.73 -11.37
C ILE A 63 -30.04 36.10 -11.62
N GLU A 64 -30.38 36.76 -12.72
CA GLU A 64 -29.91 38.13 -13.06
C GLU A 64 -30.32 39.19 -12.01
N LYS A 65 -31.33 38.92 -11.19
CA LYS A 65 -31.76 39.81 -10.09
C LYS A 65 -30.97 39.61 -8.80
N ILE A 66 -30.06 38.64 -8.72
CA ILE A 66 -29.28 38.38 -7.50
C ILE A 66 -28.24 39.50 -7.32
N LYS A 67 -28.39 40.21 -6.20
CA LYS A 67 -27.44 41.18 -5.65
C LYS A 67 -27.19 40.82 -4.19
N LEU A 68 -25.93 40.87 -3.75
CA LEU A 68 -25.53 40.56 -2.37
C LEU A 68 -24.55 41.63 -1.88
N GLU A 69 -24.60 41.94 -0.60
CA GLU A 69 -23.64 42.80 0.07
C GLU A 69 -22.92 41.99 1.15
N ILE A 70 -21.64 41.69 0.93
CA ILE A 70 -20.86 40.72 1.71
C ILE A 70 -19.58 41.40 2.15
N LYS A 71 -19.44 41.63 3.47
CA LYS A 71 -18.23 42.24 4.07
C LYS A 71 -17.82 43.56 3.37
N GLY A 72 -18.80 44.42 3.08
CA GLY A 72 -18.63 45.69 2.37
C GLY A 72 -18.49 45.60 0.84
N ARG A 73 -18.36 44.40 0.25
CA ARG A 73 -18.39 44.23 -1.21
C ARG A 73 -19.84 44.11 -1.69
N LYS A 74 -20.22 44.96 -2.64
CA LYS A 74 -21.48 44.85 -3.39
C LYS A 74 -21.23 43.99 -4.62
N THR A 75 -21.74 42.76 -4.61
CA THR A 75 -21.62 41.82 -5.72
C THR A 75 -22.97 41.59 -6.40
N LYS A 76 -22.98 41.43 -7.72
CA LYS A 76 -24.18 41.14 -8.51
C LYS A 76 -23.89 40.09 -9.58
N VAL A 77 -24.93 39.38 -10.01
CA VAL A 77 -24.89 38.71 -11.31
C VAL A 77 -24.89 39.77 -12.40
N GLU A 78 -23.95 39.70 -13.34
CA GLU A 78 -23.85 40.65 -14.46
C GLU A 78 -24.66 40.18 -15.67
N LYS A 79 -24.52 38.91 -16.03
CA LYS A 79 -25.24 38.25 -17.14
C LYS A 79 -25.35 36.74 -16.88
N VAL A 80 -26.29 36.08 -17.56
CA VAL A 80 -26.42 34.63 -17.56
C VAL A 80 -26.57 34.12 -18.99
N GLU A 81 -25.64 33.27 -19.42
CA GLU A 81 -25.65 32.68 -20.76
C GLU A 81 -26.09 31.21 -20.70
N ILE A 82 -26.85 30.75 -21.70
CA ILE A 82 -27.29 29.36 -21.83
C ILE A 82 -26.32 28.65 -22.79
N HIS A 83 -25.71 27.54 -22.36
CA HIS A 83 -24.78 26.75 -23.14
C HIS A 83 -25.13 25.27 -23.12
N GLU A 84 -24.87 24.55 -24.22
CA GLU A 84 -24.83 23.09 -24.24
C GLU A 84 -23.39 22.63 -23.97
N LYS A 85 -23.19 21.95 -22.84
CA LYS A 85 -21.87 21.53 -22.32
C LYS A 85 -21.86 20.02 -22.06
N ASN A 86 -20.70 19.48 -21.71
CA ASN A 86 -20.60 18.15 -21.12
C ASN A 86 -20.47 18.26 -19.59
N PHE A 87 -21.11 17.35 -18.85
CA PHE A 87 -20.83 17.12 -17.43
C PHE A 87 -20.75 15.62 -17.12
N LEU A 88 -19.58 15.20 -16.64
CA LEU A 88 -19.16 13.80 -16.53
C LEU A 88 -19.40 13.03 -17.84
N GLY A 89 -19.02 13.61 -18.99
CA GLY A 89 -19.15 12.98 -20.31
C GLY A 89 -20.58 12.86 -20.86
N GLN A 90 -21.57 13.49 -20.21
CA GLN A 90 -22.96 13.56 -20.67
C GLN A 90 -23.27 14.97 -21.14
N ASN A 91 -23.94 15.12 -22.28
CA ASN A 91 -24.41 16.43 -22.74
C ASN A 91 -25.49 16.97 -21.78
N VAL A 92 -25.33 18.22 -21.36
CA VAL A 92 -26.21 18.91 -20.43
C VAL A 92 -26.39 20.38 -20.83
N LYS A 93 -27.61 20.88 -20.65
CA LYS A 93 -27.91 22.30 -20.73
C LYS A 93 -27.49 22.99 -19.43
N ALA A 94 -26.64 23.99 -19.52
CA ALA A 94 -26.07 24.66 -18.35
C ALA A 94 -26.11 26.19 -18.51
N LEU A 95 -26.26 26.87 -17.38
CA LEU A 95 -26.15 28.32 -17.30
C LEU A 95 -24.72 28.71 -16.90
N LYS A 96 -24.04 29.52 -17.72
CA LYS A 96 -22.80 30.22 -17.35
C LYS A 96 -23.23 31.52 -16.66
N ILE A 97 -23.00 31.62 -15.35
CA ILE A 97 -23.47 32.72 -14.51
C ILE A 97 -22.28 33.59 -14.18
N PHE A 98 -22.30 34.83 -14.66
CA PHE A 98 -21.21 35.79 -14.50
C PHE A 98 -21.48 36.71 -13.31
N ALA A 99 -20.45 37.04 -12.55
CA ALA A 99 -20.55 37.83 -11.32
C ALA A 99 -19.42 38.86 -11.23
N THR A 100 -19.70 40.00 -10.61
CA THR A 100 -18.71 41.09 -10.47
C THR A 100 -17.51 40.73 -9.59
N ASN A 101 -17.66 39.80 -8.64
CA ASN A 101 -16.58 39.43 -7.73
C ASN A 101 -16.45 37.92 -7.52
N TYR A 102 -15.23 37.42 -7.69
CA TYR A 102 -14.82 36.04 -7.55
C TYR A 102 -14.95 35.51 -6.12
N LYS A 103 -14.63 36.33 -5.10
CA LYS A 103 -14.63 35.88 -3.69
C LYS A 103 -16.01 35.50 -3.19
N ASP A 104 -17.04 36.03 -3.84
CA ASP A 104 -18.45 35.90 -3.44
C ASP A 104 -19.21 34.89 -4.33
N LEU A 105 -18.52 34.16 -5.22
CA LEU A 105 -19.11 33.12 -6.06
C LEU A 105 -19.75 31.98 -5.26
N HIS A 106 -19.19 31.65 -4.10
CA HIS A 106 -19.77 30.68 -3.18
C HIS A 106 -21.15 31.14 -2.69
N ASP A 107 -21.27 32.39 -2.23
CA ASP A 107 -22.51 32.95 -1.71
C ASP A 107 -23.58 33.12 -2.79
N ILE A 108 -23.19 33.55 -4.01
CA ILE A 108 -24.10 33.59 -5.17
C ILE A 108 -24.57 32.16 -5.52
N ALA A 109 -23.66 31.18 -5.54
CA ALA A 109 -24.02 29.79 -5.79
C ALA A 109 -24.99 29.26 -4.72
N ASP A 110 -24.88 29.64 -3.45
CA ASP A 110 -25.79 29.19 -2.39
C ASP A 110 -27.20 29.81 -2.47
N LYS A 111 -27.37 30.98 -3.11
CA LYS A 111 -28.70 31.48 -3.49
C LYS A 111 -29.38 30.69 -4.60
N LEU A 112 -28.67 29.79 -5.30
CA LEU A 112 -29.18 28.96 -6.39
C LEU A 112 -29.70 27.58 -5.95
N GLY A 113 -30.22 27.47 -4.72
CA GLY A 113 -30.94 26.30 -4.22
C GLY A 113 -32.32 26.07 -4.84
N MET A 114 -32.51 26.45 -6.12
CA MET A 114 -33.78 26.29 -6.84
C MET A 114 -33.97 24.84 -7.31
N ASN A 115 -35.22 24.35 -7.34
CA ASN A 115 -35.52 22.96 -7.70
C ASN A 115 -35.11 22.62 -9.15
N GLU A 116 -35.03 23.59 -10.04
CA GLU A 116 -34.70 23.42 -11.45
C GLU A 116 -33.19 23.28 -11.73
N ILE A 117 -32.33 23.64 -10.78
CA ILE A 117 -30.88 23.51 -10.87
C ILE A 117 -30.47 22.19 -10.22
N GLU A 118 -29.86 21.28 -10.98
CA GLU A 118 -29.39 20.00 -10.44
C GLU A 118 -28.07 20.16 -9.69
N LYS A 119 -27.13 20.91 -10.26
CA LYS A 119 -25.75 21.01 -9.77
C LYS A 119 -25.17 22.39 -10.02
N ARG A 120 -24.35 22.85 -9.07
CA ARG A 120 -23.56 24.10 -9.13
C ARG A 120 -22.08 23.73 -9.18
N ARG A 121 -21.28 24.33 -10.06
CA ARG A 121 -19.90 23.90 -10.39
C ARG A 121 -19.00 25.07 -10.76
N GLY A 122 -17.67 24.92 -10.58
CA GLY A 122 -16.68 25.95 -10.91
C GLY A 122 -16.48 27.03 -9.84
N TYR A 123 -17.49 27.30 -9.00
CA TYR A 123 -17.43 28.30 -7.92
C TYR A 123 -16.35 28.05 -6.84
N ASP A 124 -15.73 26.85 -6.83
CA ASP A 124 -14.73 26.40 -5.87
C ASP A 124 -13.31 26.24 -6.47
N LEU A 125 -13.07 26.82 -7.66
CA LEU A 125 -11.74 26.96 -8.28
C LEU A 125 -11.07 28.22 -7.75
N GLY A 126 -9.75 28.22 -7.54
CA GLY A 126 -9.01 29.43 -7.13
C GLY A 126 -8.98 30.50 -8.23
N PHE A 127 -8.96 31.80 -7.88
CA PHE A 127 -8.97 32.90 -8.86
C PHE A 127 -7.88 32.75 -9.93
N ILE A 128 -6.63 32.51 -9.55
CA ILE A 128 -5.51 32.34 -10.49
C ILE A 128 -5.72 31.13 -11.41
N SER A 129 -6.23 30.01 -10.87
CA SER A 129 -6.58 28.85 -11.68
C SER A 129 -7.72 29.15 -12.66
N HIS A 130 -8.75 29.89 -12.22
CA HIS A 130 -9.87 30.33 -13.10
C HIS A 130 -9.39 31.27 -14.20
N TYR A 131 -8.56 32.25 -13.85
CA TYR A 131 -7.94 33.20 -14.76
C TYR A 131 -7.12 32.48 -15.84
N ILE A 132 -6.24 31.54 -15.44
CA ILE A 132 -5.46 30.71 -16.36
C ILE A 132 -6.38 29.88 -17.29
N ILE A 133 -7.43 29.25 -16.75
CA ILE A 133 -8.41 28.47 -17.54
C ILE A 133 -9.11 29.32 -18.59
N GLU A 134 -9.58 30.53 -18.22
CA GLU A 134 -10.38 31.34 -19.15
C GLU A 134 -9.50 31.98 -20.23
N LYS A 135 -8.37 32.58 -19.83
CA LYS A 135 -7.41 33.24 -20.74
C LYS A 135 -6.48 32.27 -21.49
N LYS A 136 -6.46 30.98 -21.12
CA LYS A 136 -5.57 29.93 -21.66
C LYS A 136 -4.06 30.31 -21.59
N LEU A 137 -3.65 30.93 -20.49
CA LEU A 137 -2.26 31.37 -20.30
C LEU A 137 -1.42 30.25 -19.70
N ILE A 138 -0.45 29.77 -20.48
CA ILE A 138 0.53 28.77 -20.05
C ILE A 138 1.64 29.53 -19.29
N PRO A 139 1.87 29.24 -18.00
CA PRO A 139 2.95 29.87 -17.25
C PRO A 139 4.32 29.62 -17.89
N CYS A 140 5.19 30.63 -17.83
CA CYS A 140 6.53 30.59 -18.40
C CYS A 140 6.57 30.17 -19.88
N TYR A 141 5.67 30.76 -20.67
CA TYR A 141 5.64 30.69 -22.12
C TYR A 141 5.63 32.11 -22.70
N TRP A 142 6.17 32.31 -23.90
CA TRP A 142 6.23 33.65 -24.52
C TRP A 142 4.89 34.07 -25.13
N TYR A 143 4.50 35.30 -24.81
CA TYR A 143 3.32 35.98 -25.34
C TYR A 143 3.73 37.30 -25.99
N GLU A 144 3.07 37.65 -27.08
CA GLU A 144 3.04 39.01 -27.60
C GLU A 144 1.88 39.74 -26.91
N ILE A 145 2.19 40.80 -26.16
CA ILE A 145 1.20 41.60 -25.45
C ILE A 145 1.08 43.00 -26.06
N THR A 146 -0.16 43.47 -26.17
CA THR A 146 -0.50 44.86 -26.49
C THR A 146 -1.33 45.43 -25.35
N GLY A 147 -1.03 46.66 -24.92
CA GLY A 147 -1.73 47.27 -23.79
C GLY A 147 -1.29 48.70 -23.49
N SER A 148 -2.10 49.41 -22.71
CA SER A 148 -1.81 50.76 -22.23
C SER A 148 -0.75 50.73 -21.12
N VAL A 149 0.16 51.72 -21.14
CA VAL A 149 1.07 51.96 -20.02
C VAL A 149 0.29 52.64 -18.91
N LEU A 150 0.46 52.19 -17.67
CA LEU A 150 -0.25 52.72 -16.51
C LEU A 150 0.53 53.88 -15.87
N GLY A 151 -0.19 54.91 -15.44
CA GLY A 151 0.31 56.01 -14.61
C GLY A 151 0.16 55.71 -13.11
N ILE A 152 0.80 56.53 -12.27
CA ILE A 152 0.95 56.20 -10.83
C ILE A 152 -0.38 56.08 -10.08
N ASP A 153 -1.39 56.86 -10.48
CA ASP A 153 -2.73 56.86 -9.88
C ASP A 153 -3.65 55.74 -10.41
N ASP A 154 -3.28 55.06 -11.50
CA ASP A 154 -4.10 54.00 -12.08
C ASP A 154 -4.30 52.85 -11.09
N PHE A 155 -5.55 52.37 -11.02
CA PHE A 155 -5.99 51.39 -10.02
C PHE A 155 -5.64 51.80 -8.57
N GLY A 156 -5.62 53.11 -8.27
CA GLY A 156 -5.29 53.62 -6.93
C GLY A 156 -3.87 53.29 -6.48
N GLY A 157 -2.93 53.18 -7.41
CA GLY A 157 -1.51 52.86 -7.13
C GLY A 157 -1.22 51.38 -6.83
N TYR A 158 -2.21 50.48 -6.81
CA TYR A 158 -1.98 49.05 -6.57
C TYR A 158 -0.96 48.36 -7.50
N PRO A 159 -0.81 48.75 -8.79
CA PRO A 159 0.26 48.24 -9.66
C PRO A 159 1.62 48.82 -9.28
N HIS A 160 1.70 50.15 -9.13
CA HIS A 160 2.91 50.92 -8.85
C HIS A 160 3.51 50.68 -7.46
N ALA A 161 2.77 50.03 -6.57
CA ALA A 161 3.33 49.48 -5.34
C ALA A 161 4.48 48.49 -5.62
N PHE A 162 4.52 47.80 -6.76
CA PHE A 162 5.55 46.80 -7.09
C PHE A 162 6.73 47.40 -7.84
N ASP A 163 7.97 47.13 -7.40
CA ASP A 163 9.20 47.38 -8.17
C ASP A 163 9.17 46.63 -9.52
N SER A 164 9.05 47.37 -10.62
CA SER A 164 8.98 46.87 -12.01
C SER A 164 9.33 47.98 -13.00
N ASP A 165 10.01 47.62 -14.10
CA ASP A 165 10.44 48.59 -15.13
C ASP A 165 9.26 49.16 -15.95
N ILE A 166 8.16 48.40 -16.07
CA ILE A 166 7.00 48.74 -16.90
C ILE A 166 5.71 48.23 -16.25
N PHE A 167 4.69 49.08 -16.19
CA PHE A 167 3.33 48.74 -15.76
C PHE A 167 2.40 48.79 -16.96
N LEU A 168 1.73 47.67 -17.27
CA LEU A 168 0.82 47.57 -18.41
C LEU A 168 -0.55 47.08 -17.96
N LYS A 169 -1.62 47.65 -18.50
CA LYS A 169 -2.92 46.98 -18.57
C LYS A 169 -3.04 46.33 -19.94
N SER A 170 -3.27 45.03 -19.98
CA SER A 170 -3.45 44.30 -21.24
C SER A 170 -4.74 44.70 -21.95
N GLU A 171 -4.62 44.92 -23.26
CA GLU A 171 -5.72 45.01 -24.22
C GLU A 171 -5.81 43.70 -25.01
N GLU A 172 -4.65 43.13 -25.38
CA GLU A 172 -4.55 41.87 -26.10
C GLU A 172 -3.34 41.05 -25.61
N ILE A 173 -3.52 39.73 -25.47
CA ILE A 173 -2.46 38.77 -25.14
C ILE A 173 -2.49 37.65 -26.17
N LYS A 174 -1.54 37.67 -27.11
CA LYS A 174 -1.37 36.66 -28.17
C LYS A 174 -0.31 35.65 -27.78
N LYS A 175 -0.65 34.37 -27.77
CA LYS A 175 0.35 33.30 -27.61
C LYS A 175 1.26 33.31 -28.85
N MET A 176 2.58 33.27 -28.65
CA MET A 176 3.50 33.12 -29.78
C MET A 176 3.54 31.66 -30.25
N ASP A 177 3.57 31.44 -31.56
CA ASP A 177 3.86 30.10 -32.10
C ASP A 177 5.37 29.89 -32.11
N LEU A 178 5.87 29.24 -31.06
CA LEU A 178 7.26 28.83 -30.92
C LEU A 178 7.36 27.30 -30.99
N ASP A 179 8.30 26.82 -31.80
CA ASP A 179 8.69 25.42 -31.80
C ASP A 179 9.12 24.96 -30.40
N SER A 180 8.94 23.66 -30.13
CA SER A 180 9.15 23.13 -28.78
C SER A 180 10.59 23.36 -28.24
N SER A 181 11.60 23.38 -29.12
CA SER A 181 12.99 23.75 -28.80
C SER A 181 13.15 25.24 -28.50
N ASP A 182 12.45 26.09 -29.24
CA ASP A 182 12.66 27.55 -29.29
C ASP A 182 11.74 28.28 -28.30
N SER A 183 10.80 27.57 -27.70
CA SER A 183 9.91 28.06 -26.64
C SER A 183 10.61 28.67 -25.41
N LEU A 184 11.94 28.59 -25.32
CA LEU A 184 12.80 29.23 -24.32
C LEU A 184 13.93 30.08 -24.90
N SER A 185 14.13 30.15 -26.21
CA SER A 185 15.29 30.82 -26.80
C SER A 185 15.34 32.28 -26.33
N GLY A 186 16.39 32.65 -25.60
CA GLY A 186 16.59 33.99 -25.04
C GLY A 186 16.07 34.25 -23.63
N PHE A 187 15.30 33.35 -22.98
CA PHE A 187 14.91 33.55 -21.57
C PHE A 187 15.84 32.86 -20.57
N LYS A 188 16.65 33.66 -19.86
CA LYS A 188 17.37 33.24 -18.64
C LYS A 188 16.78 34.00 -17.44
N PRO A 189 16.18 33.31 -16.44
CA PRO A 189 15.64 34.00 -15.26
C PRO A 189 16.75 34.56 -14.38
N LYS A 190 16.50 35.67 -13.68
CA LYS A 190 17.39 36.14 -12.62
C LYS A 190 17.20 35.28 -11.38
N VAL A 191 18.26 34.61 -10.94
CA VAL A 191 18.24 33.68 -9.80
C VAL A 191 19.17 34.18 -8.72
N LEU A 192 18.69 34.16 -7.47
CA LEU A 192 19.49 34.37 -6.27
C LEU A 192 19.26 33.19 -5.33
N SER A 193 20.32 32.47 -4.98
CA SER A 193 20.28 31.48 -3.91
C SER A 193 20.80 32.05 -2.60
N TYR A 194 20.35 31.44 -1.49
CA TYR A 194 20.72 31.84 -0.14
C TYR A 194 20.69 30.63 0.81
N ASP A 195 21.45 30.74 1.91
CA ASP A 195 21.56 29.75 2.98
C ASP A 195 22.01 30.46 4.27
N ILE A 196 21.49 30.05 5.43
CA ILE A 196 21.78 30.68 6.73
C ILE A 196 22.52 29.76 7.69
N GLU A 197 23.36 30.35 8.55
CA GLU A 197 23.99 29.63 9.68
C GLU A 197 23.59 30.24 11.02
N THR A 198 23.36 29.38 12.01
CA THR A 198 22.78 29.77 13.32
C THR A 198 23.48 29.08 14.48
N ASP A 199 23.52 29.71 15.67
CA ASP A 199 24.12 29.09 16.87
C ASP A 199 23.31 27.89 17.43
N GLU A 200 22.01 27.79 17.12
CA GLU A 200 21.10 26.70 17.52
C GLU A 200 20.08 26.42 16.39
N LEU A 201 19.80 25.17 15.98
CA LEU A 201 18.78 24.93 14.92
C LEU A 201 17.32 24.95 15.40
N LYS A 202 17.04 25.06 16.70
CA LYS A 202 15.65 25.24 17.11
C LYS A 202 15.20 26.63 16.72
N ILE A 203 14.24 26.70 15.77
CA ILE A 203 13.77 27.92 15.12
C ILE A 203 13.53 29.04 16.15
N GLY A 204 14.35 30.09 16.08
CA GLY A 204 14.29 31.29 16.92
C GLY A 204 15.17 31.29 18.18
N GLU A 205 15.66 30.15 18.67
CA GLU A 205 16.36 30.07 19.97
C GLU A 205 17.85 30.43 19.93
N GLY A 206 18.48 30.46 18.76
CA GLY A 206 19.85 30.94 18.56
C GLY A 206 19.90 32.14 17.62
N GLU A 207 21.02 32.85 17.61
CA GLU A 207 21.25 33.97 16.68
C GLU A 207 21.63 33.45 15.29
N ILE A 208 21.23 34.16 14.24
CA ILE A 208 21.78 33.99 12.89
C ILE A 208 23.20 34.59 12.88
N LEU A 209 24.18 33.76 12.55
CA LEU A 209 25.60 34.10 12.51
C LEU A 209 25.99 34.77 11.20
N MET A 210 25.44 34.23 10.11
CA MET A 210 25.68 34.71 8.76
C MET A 210 24.58 34.25 7.80
N ILE A 211 24.47 34.99 6.69
CA ILE A 211 23.65 34.62 5.53
C ILE A 211 24.54 34.70 4.30
N SER A 212 24.61 33.61 3.53
CA SER A 212 25.24 33.60 2.21
C SER A 212 24.23 33.93 1.13
N LEU A 213 24.75 34.49 0.03
CA LEU A 213 24.01 34.85 -1.17
C LEU A 213 24.87 34.50 -2.39
N TYR A 214 24.29 33.85 -3.39
CA TYR A 214 24.98 33.53 -4.64
C TYR A 214 24.05 33.70 -5.85
N GLY A 215 24.59 34.29 -6.92
CA GLY A 215 23.88 34.51 -8.18
C GLY A 215 24.86 34.73 -9.33
N GLU A 216 24.33 34.93 -10.53
CA GLU A 216 25.17 35.21 -11.69
C GLU A 216 25.95 36.52 -11.51
N GLY A 217 27.28 36.43 -11.47
CA GLY A 217 28.17 37.58 -11.18
C GLY A 217 28.17 38.07 -9.73
N PHE A 218 27.41 37.45 -8.81
CA PHE A 218 27.25 37.91 -7.43
C PHE A 218 27.56 36.81 -6.41
N LYS A 219 28.35 37.16 -5.38
CA LYS A 219 28.59 36.30 -4.22
C LYS A 219 28.80 37.16 -2.97
N LYS A 220 28.16 36.81 -1.86
CA LYS A 220 28.30 37.51 -0.58
C LYS A 220 28.08 36.56 0.61
N VAL A 221 28.75 36.83 1.72
CA VAL A 221 28.47 36.28 3.05
C VAL A 221 28.38 37.46 4.00
N ILE A 222 27.20 37.70 4.56
CA ILE A 222 26.93 38.80 5.49
C ILE A 222 27.06 38.23 6.89
N THR A 223 27.86 38.83 7.77
CA THR A 223 28.03 38.40 9.15
C THR A 223 28.24 39.58 10.10
N TRP A 224 27.82 39.45 11.35
CA TRP A 224 28.14 40.41 12.42
C TRP A 224 29.13 39.85 13.45
N LYS A 225 29.51 38.57 13.34
CA LYS A 225 30.46 37.93 14.26
C LYS A 225 31.88 38.36 13.91
N ASN A 226 32.40 39.30 14.70
CA ASN A 226 33.72 39.89 14.48
C ASN A 226 34.85 38.94 14.88
N THR A 227 35.62 38.46 13.91
CA THR A 227 36.90 37.77 14.14
C THR A 227 37.97 38.76 14.59
N LYS A 228 38.91 38.35 15.47
CA LYS A 228 39.98 39.23 16.00
C LYS A 228 40.82 39.95 14.92
N SER A 229 40.80 39.50 13.68
CA SER A 229 41.01 40.35 12.51
C SER A 229 39.98 39.99 11.44
N LYS A 230 39.49 41.00 10.69
CA LYS A 230 38.58 40.80 9.55
C LYS A 230 39.18 39.87 8.48
N SER A 231 38.31 39.17 7.75
CA SER A 231 38.69 38.37 6.59
C SER A 231 39.29 39.23 5.47
N LYS A 232 40.19 38.62 4.69
CA LYS A 232 40.76 39.21 3.47
C LYS A 232 39.94 38.91 2.20
N LYS A 233 38.78 38.25 2.33
CA LYS A 233 37.98 37.80 1.19
C LYS A 233 36.87 38.81 0.89
N ASP A 234 36.91 39.43 -0.28
CA ASP A 234 36.02 40.55 -0.67
C ASP A 234 34.52 40.23 -0.65
N TYR A 235 34.16 38.94 -0.63
CA TYR A 235 32.78 38.49 -0.52
C TYR A 235 32.27 38.44 0.93
N VAL A 236 33.10 38.62 1.94
CA VAL A 236 32.69 38.63 3.35
C VAL A 236 32.42 40.07 3.79
N GLU A 237 31.19 40.36 4.20
CA GLU A 237 30.76 41.68 4.67
C GLU A 237 30.41 41.64 6.15
N TYR A 238 31.11 42.49 6.91
CA TYR A 238 30.92 42.65 8.35
C TYR A 238 29.94 43.78 8.63
N VAL A 239 28.89 43.47 9.40
CA VAL A 239 27.85 44.40 9.86
C VAL A 239 27.85 44.50 11.39
N LYS A 240 27.08 45.45 11.96
CA LYS A 240 27.07 45.76 13.40
C LYS A 240 26.51 44.62 14.27
N ASP A 241 25.36 44.06 13.89
CA ASP A 241 24.59 43.10 14.68
C ASP A 241 23.67 42.23 13.80
N GLU A 242 22.93 41.31 14.41
CA GLU A 242 21.96 40.45 13.71
C GLU A 242 20.86 41.27 13.01
N SER A 243 20.48 42.42 13.55
CA SER A 243 19.49 43.31 12.94
C SER A 243 19.98 43.88 11.61
N GLU A 244 21.18 44.46 11.57
CA GLU A 244 21.77 44.97 10.33
C GLU A 244 22.00 43.82 9.32
N LEU A 245 22.37 42.61 9.78
CA LEU A 245 22.48 41.42 8.91
C LEU A 245 21.16 41.11 8.21
N LEU A 246 20.05 41.13 8.95
CA LEU A 246 18.71 40.86 8.44
C LEU A 246 18.24 41.95 7.46
N GLU A 247 18.52 43.22 7.77
CA GLU A 247 18.26 44.36 6.89
C GLU A 247 19.07 44.28 5.59
N LYS A 248 20.36 43.91 5.68
CA LYS A 248 21.27 43.74 4.55
C LYS A 248 20.88 42.57 3.65
N PHE A 249 20.44 41.45 4.21
CA PHE A 249 19.85 40.36 3.44
C PHE A 249 18.64 40.85 2.62
N ALA A 250 17.69 41.54 3.27
CA ALA A 250 16.52 42.08 2.57
C ALA A 250 16.91 43.11 1.51
N LYS A 251 17.89 43.98 1.82
CA LYS A 251 18.46 44.96 0.88
C LYS A 251 19.01 44.28 -0.37
N TYR A 252 19.87 43.27 -0.23
CA TYR A 252 20.46 42.59 -1.37
C TYR A 252 19.44 41.84 -2.23
N VAL A 253 18.42 41.23 -1.62
CA VAL A 253 17.31 40.63 -2.39
C VAL A 253 16.58 41.69 -3.23
N ARG A 254 16.35 42.90 -2.70
CA ARG A 254 15.75 44.00 -3.48
C ARG A 254 16.69 44.55 -4.56
N GLU A 255 17.96 44.80 -4.26
CA GLU A 255 18.93 45.36 -5.24
C GLU A 255 19.19 44.41 -6.41
N ILE A 256 19.29 43.10 -6.16
CA ILE A 256 19.45 42.08 -7.20
C ILE A 256 18.14 41.87 -7.97
N SER A 257 17.01 42.10 -7.28
CA SER A 257 15.64 41.99 -7.78
C SER A 257 15.39 40.69 -8.58
N PRO A 258 15.67 39.49 -7.99
CA PRO A 258 15.61 38.21 -8.68
C PRO A 258 14.16 37.83 -9.04
N ASP A 259 14.02 36.93 -10.01
CA ASP A 259 12.73 36.28 -10.31
C ASP A 259 12.51 35.08 -9.39
N PHE A 260 13.60 34.35 -9.12
CA PHE A 260 13.61 33.19 -8.25
C PHE A 260 14.57 33.42 -7.08
N LEU A 261 14.01 33.45 -5.87
CA LEU A 261 14.78 33.30 -4.64
C LEU A 261 14.79 31.82 -4.27
N VAL A 262 15.95 31.17 -4.30
CA VAL A 262 16.06 29.70 -4.21
C VAL A 262 16.79 29.31 -2.94
N GLY A 263 16.22 28.37 -2.18
CA GLY A 263 16.85 27.78 -1.01
C GLY A 263 16.69 26.26 -0.99
N TYR A 264 17.31 25.61 -0.01
CA TYR A 264 17.28 24.16 0.15
C TYR A 264 16.76 23.80 1.54
N PHE A 265 15.52 23.29 1.62
CA PHE A 265 14.74 23.19 2.86
C PHE A 265 14.31 24.55 3.45
N SER A 266 14.38 25.62 2.66
CA SER A 266 14.14 27.00 3.09
C SER A 266 12.71 27.30 3.55
N ASP A 267 11.69 26.57 3.07
CA ASP A 267 10.33 26.68 3.61
C ASP A 267 10.21 26.00 5.00
N GLY A 268 11.12 25.07 5.32
CA GLY A 268 11.13 24.27 6.55
C GLY A 268 12.08 24.79 7.64
N PHE A 269 13.16 25.48 7.25
CA PHE A 269 14.17 26.02 8.16
C PHE A 269 14.40 27.52 7.96
N ASP A 270 15.05 27.94 6.87
CA ASP A 270 15.61 29.29 6.71
C ASP A 270 14.58 30.42 6.84
N MET A 271 13.50 30.37 6.08
CA MET A 271 12.46 31.41 6.10
C MET A 271 11.69 31.45 7.43
N PRO A 272 11.30 30.31 8.03
CA PRO A 272 10.84 30.28 9.42
C PRO A 272 11.81 30.89 10.44
N TYR A 273 13.12 30.66 10.28
CA TYR A 273 14.15 31.15 11.21
C TYR A 273 14.40 32.65 11.07
N ILE A 274 14.60 33.13 9.83
CA ILE A 274 14.70 34.56 9.48
C ILE A 274 13.47 35.30 10.02
N LYS A 275 12.26 34.74 9.84
CA LYS A 275 11.03 35.32 10.39
C LYS A 275 11.09 35.43 11.92
N ALA A 276 11.42 34.35 12.62
CA ALA A 276 11.43 34.32 14.08
C ALA A 276 12.46 35.31 14.67
N ARG A 277 13.67 35.37 14.09
CA ARG A 277 14.71 36.32 14.52
C ARG A 277 14.41 37.76 14.14
N ALA A 278 13.73 38.01 13.02
CA ALA A 278 13.25 39.34 12.68
C ALA A 278 12.14 39.82 13.64
N GLU A 279 11.23 38.93 14.05
CA GLU A 279 10.21 39.24 15.07
C GLU A 279 10.85 39.56 16.43
N GLU A 280 11.85 38.77 16.86
CA GLU A 280 12.60 39.00 18.11
C GLU A 280 13.40 40.32 18.09
N ASN A 281 14.16 40.58 17.02
CA ASN A 281 14.94 41.81 16.84
C ASN A 281 14.09 43.04 16.46
N LYS A 282 12.77 42.86 16.24
CA LYS A 282 11.82 43.90 15.77
C LYS A 282 12.19 44.51 14.40
N VAL A 283 12.83 43.73 13.54
CA VAL A 283 13.28 44.13 12.19
C VAL A 283 12.23 43.76 11.14
N ARG A 284 12.04 44.62 10.14
CA ARG A 284 11.21 44.31 8.97
C ARG A 284 12.06 43.64 7.89
N ILE A 285 11.55 42.57 7.26
CA ILE A 285 12.21 41.85 6.16
C ILE A 285 11.40 42.05 4.86
N PRO A 286 11.42 43.25 4.24
CA PRO A 286 10.65 43.53 3.03
C PRO A 286 11.34 42.89 1.81
N LEU A 287 10.95 41.65 1.49
CA LEU A 287 11.43 40.90 0.31
C LEU A 287 10.48 41.00 -0.89
N GLY A 288 9.20 41.33 -0.65
CA GLY A 288 8.25 41.53 -1.75
C GLY A 288 8.67 42.71 -2.63
N LEU A 289 8.34 42.64 -3.92
CA LEU A 289 8.49 43.79 -4.81
C LEU A 289 7.61 44.98 -4.38
N ASP A 290 6.55 44.72 -3.60
CA ASP A 290 5.73 45.72 -2.90
C ASP A 290 6.18 46.04 -1.48
N GLU A 291 7.47 45.85 -1.21
CA GLU A 291 8.09 45.89 0.12
C GLU A 291 7.39 45.00 1.17
N SER A 292 6.52 44.07 0.78
CA SER A 292 5.80 43.28 1.77
C SER A 292 6.71 42.25 2.45
N GLN A 293 6.39 41.99 3.72
CA GLN A 293 6.93 40.85 4.46
C GLN A 293 6.48 39.54 3.78
N PRO A 294 7.34 38.50 3.71
CA PRO A 294 6.96 37.18 3.23
C PRO A 294 5.72 36.64 3.97
N ARG A 295 4.74 36.15 3.22
CA ARG A 295 3.51 35.58 3.78
C ARG A 295 3.68 34.08 4.00
N PHE A 296 3.46 33.66 5.24
CA PHE A 296 3.62 32.26 5.64
C PHE A 296 2.26 31.58 5.80
N THR A 297 2.05 30.45 5.11
CA THR A 297 0.85 29.63 5.26
C THR A 297 1.19 28.20 5.68
N ARG A 298 0.34 27.58 6.51
CA ARG A 298 0.48 26.18 6.92
C ARG A 298 -0.25 25.28 5.92
N GLY A 299 0.52 24.60 5.06
CA GLY A 299 0.01 23.67 4.05
C GLY A 299 0.36 22.23 4.41
N GLY A 300 -0.60 21.48 4.96
CA GLY A 300 -0.34 20.12 5.43
C GLY A 300 0.50 20.11 6.71
N PHE A 301 1.74 19.60 6.62
CA PHE A 301 2.64 19.43 7.78
C PHE A 301 3.77 20.49 7.87
N GLU A 302 3.99 21.28 6.82
CA GLU A 302 5.11 22.24 6.74
C GLU A 302 4.60 23.68 6.53
N LEU A 303 5.45 24.65 6.87
CA LEU A 303 5.22 26.05 6.51
C LEU A 303 5.57 26.25 5.02
N THR A 304 5.02 27.31 4.43
CA THR A 304 5.31 27.76 3.06
C THR A 304 5.41 29.27 3.05
N GLY A 305 6.55 29.82 2.62
CA GLY A 305 6.73 31.26 2.44
C GLY A 305 6.45 31.66 1.00
N LYS A 306 5.44 32.52 0.78
CA LYS A 306 5.24 33.23 -0.49
C LYS A 306 5.74 34.67 -0.36
N ILE A 307 6.64 35.06 -1.26
CA ILE A 307 7.04 36.45 -1.49
C ILE A 307 6.18 36.97 -2.65
N LYS A 308 5.79 38.23 -2.64
CA LYS A 308 5.00 38.83 -3.74
C LYS A 308 5.92 39.29 -4.87
N GLY A 309 5.69 38.79 -6.08
CA GLY A 309 6.44 39.18 -7.28
C GLY A 309 7.82 38.54 -7.43
N ILE A 310 8.32 37.86 -6.38
CA ILE A 310 9.49 36.99 -6.43
C ILE A 310 9.03 35.58 -6.10
N VAL A 311 9.28 34.61 -6.99
CA VAL A 311 8.86 33.23 -6.77
C VAL A 311 9.89 32.52 -5.90
N HIS A 312 9.56 32.34 -4.62
CA HIS A 312 10.37 31.54 -3.71
C HIS A 312 10.32 30.05 -4.08
N ILE A 313 11.48 29.42 -4.27
CA ILE A 313 11.62 27.99 -4.59
C ILE A 313 12.45 27.30 -3.51
N ASP A 314 11.80 26.43 -2.71
CA ASP A 314 12.49 25.41 -1.93
C ASP A 314 12.74 24.20 -2.84
N ILE A 315 13.96 24.06 -3.34
CA ILE A 315 14.29 23.06 -4.36
C ILE A 315 14.16 21.62 -3.81
N LEU A 316 14.35 21.44 -2.50
CA LEU A 316 14.16 20.14 -1.84
C LEU A 316 12.73 19.65 -1.99
N LYS A 317 11.71 20.53 -1.99
CA LYS A 317 10.30 20.11 -2.12
C LYS A 317 10.02 19.47 -3.47
N PHE A 318 10.53 20.06 -4.55
CA PHE A 318 10.39 19.48 -5.89
C PHE A 318 11.17 18.17 -6.01
N ILE A 319 12.45 18.15 -5.62
CA ILE A 319 13.30 16.94 -5.66
C ILE A 319 12.67 15.79 -4.84
N ARG A 320 12.17 16.10 -3.64
CA ARG A 320 11.48 15.15 -2.75
C ARG A 320 10.24 14.53 -3.39
N THR A 321 9.46 15.29 -4.16
CA THR A 321 8.19 14.83 -4.75
C THR A 321 8.35 14.25 -6.16
N ALA A 322 9.24 14.78 -6.99
CA ALA A 322 9.43 14.37 -8.38
C ALA A 322 10.50 13.29 -8.57
N TYR A 323 11.62 13.36 -7.82
CA TYR A 323 12.82 12.56 -8.12
C TYR A 323 13.16 11.51 -7.05
N SER A 324 12.92 11.80 -5.77
CA SER A 324 13.49 11.04 -4.64
C SER A 324 13.24 9.53 -4.65
N GLN A 325 12.12 9.07 -5.22
CA GLN A 325 11.79 7.64 -5.35
C GLN A 325 12.79 6.86 -6.23
N TYR A 326 13.56 7.57 -7.07
CA TYR A 326 14.45 6.99 -8.09
C TYR A 326 15.90 7.48 -7.98
N MET A 327 16.22 8.30 -6.97
CA MET A 327 17.58 8.76 -6.65
C MET A 327 18.40 7.66 -5.95
N GLN A 328 19.70 7.64 -6.20
CA GLN A 328 20.65 6.74 -5.55
C GLN A 328 21.07 7.24 -4.17
N SER A 329 21.19 8.56 -3.99
CA SER A 329 21.70 9.21 -2.78
C SER A 329 20.95 8.84 -1.50
N GLU A 330 21.69 8.60 -0.41
CA GLU A 330 21.16 8.03 0.83
C GLU A 330 20.28 8.99 1.63
N THR A 331 20.48 10.28 1.44
CA THR A 331 19.64 11.31 2.04
C THR A 331 19.20 12.29 0.98
N LEU A 332 18.35 13.24 1.38
CA LEU A 332 18.09 14.44 0.60
C LEU A 332 18.76 15.64 1.28
N SER A 333 19.97 15.48 1.81
CA SER A 333 20.82 16.61 2.20
C SER A 333 21.41 17.28 0.97
N LEU A 334 21.78 18.55 1.08
CA LEU A 334 22.40 19.30 -0.02
C LEU A 334 23.66 18.61 -0.55
N ASN A 335 24.52 18.05 0.33
CA ASN A 335 25.71 17.29 -0.09
C ASN A 335 25.38 16.10 -0.99
N GLU A 336 24.43 15.26 -0.57
CA GLU A 336 24.12 14.02 -1.28
C GLU A 336 23.40 14.31 -2.62
N VAL A 337 22.58 15.35 -2.66
CA VAL A 337 21.86 15.75 -3.87
C VAL A 337 22.79 16.47 -4.86
N ALA A 338 23.69 17.33 -4.37
CA ALA A 338 24.75 17.91 -5.18
C ALA A 338 25.68 16.81 -5.75
N SER A 339 26.07 15.83 -4.94
CA SER A 339 26.97 14.76 -5.40
C SER A 339 26.33 13.83 -6.44
N GLU A 340 25.00 13.69 -6.49
CA GLU A 340 24.30 12.87 -7.50
C GLU A 340 23.97 13.65 -8.79
N PHE A 341 23.72 14.96 -8.72
CA PHE A 341 23.28 15.76 -9.88
C PHE A 341 24.32 16.76 -10.43
N LEU A 342 25.33 17.13 -9.64
CA LEU A 342 26.42 18.02 -10.02
C LEU A 342 27.80 17.33 -10.03
N GLU A 343 27.91 16.14 -9.42
CA GLU A 343 29.19 15.47 -9.13
C GLU A 343 30.11 16.27 -8.17
N GLU A 344 29.54 17.25 -7.47
CA GLU A 344 30.22 18.11 -6.49
C GLU A 344 29.83 17.75 -5.04
N LYS A 345 30.75 17.93 -4.10
CA LYS A 345 30.51 17.71 -2.66
C LYS A 345 30.68 18.99 -1.86
N LYS A 346 29.97 19.08 -0.73
CA LYS A 346 30.20 20.12 0.28
C LYS A 346 31.60 19.96 0.88
N LYS A 347 32.23 21.08 1.21
CA LYS A 347 33.42 21.12 2.08
C LYS A 347 33.07 20.53 3.42
N ASP A 348 34.01 19.80 4.01
CA ASP A 348 33.87 19.30 5.38
C ASP A 348 34.06 20.48 6.36
N PHE A 349 33.08 20.69 7.22
CA PHE A 349 33.13 21.73 8.24
C PHE A 349 32.45 21.26 9.52
N LYS A 350 33.21 21.25 10.62
CA LYS A 350 32.71 20.86 11.93
C LYS A 350 32.03 22.05 12.61
N ILE A 351 30.70 22.10 12.52
CA ILE A 351 29.88 23.10 13.20
C ILE A 351 30.21 23.12 14.70
N LYS A 352 30.58 24.31 15.19
CA LYS A 352 30.81 24.63 16.60
C LYS A 352 30.01 25.89 16.91
N HIS A 353 29.54 26.01 18.15
CA HIS A 353 28.99 27.27 18.68
C HIS A 353 29.99 28.42 18.47
N SER A 354 29.50 29.58 18.06
CA SER A 354 30.26 30.74 17.59
C SER A 354 31.42 31.14 18.53
N SER A 355 31.18 31.10 19.83
CA SER A 355 32.17 31.39 20.89
C SER A 355 33.37 30.44 20.98
N LYS A 356 33.38 29.32 20.24
CA LYS A 356 34.45 28.29 20.25
C LYS A 356 35.26 28.24 18.95
N LEU A 357 34.96 29.10 17.98
CA LEU A 357 35.63 29.15 16.68
C LEU A 357 36.86 30.07 16.73
N ASN A 358 37.99 29.57 16.23
CA ASN A 358 39.19 30.39 16.02
C ASN A 358 39.12 31.15 14.66
N LYS A 359 40.12 32.00 14.36
CA LYS A 359 40.12 32.83 13.14
C LYS A 359 40.08 31.99 11.85
N GLU A 360 40.89 30.94 11.76
CA GLU A 360 40.97 30.08 10.57
C GLU A 360 39.67 29.28 10.39
N GLU A 361 39.08 28.83 11.50
CA GLU A 361 37.79 28.13 11.48
C GLU A 361 36.66 29.04 10.99
N TRP A 362 36.66 30.33 11.34
CA TRP A 362 35.73 31.30 10.75
C TRP A 362 35.92 31.52 9.25
N GLU A 363 37.17 31.63 8.77
CA GLU A 363 37.46 31.75 7.33
C GLU A 363 36.95 30.56 6.51
N ASN A 364 37.04 29.36 7.09
CA ASN A 364 36.51 28.13 6.51
C ASN A 364 34.98 28.07 6.61
N TYR A 365 34.37 28.62 7.68
CA TYR A 365 32.92 28.66 7.85
C TYR A 365 32.26 29.59 6.81
N PHE A 366 32.86 30.76 6.54
CA PHE A 366 32.40 31.68 5.49
C PHE A 366 32.47 31.02 4.09
N GLU A 367 33.51 30.23 3.82
CA GLU A 367 33.60 29.45 2.57
C GLU A 367 32.56 28.34 2.48
N TYR A 368 32.27 27.68 3.58
CA TYR A 368 31.29 26.59 3.66
C TYR A 368 29.87 27.09 3.39
N ASN A 369 29.39 28.11 4.12
CA ASN A 369 28.06 28.68 3.90
C ASN A 369 27.92 29.30 2.50
N LEU A 370 28.97 29.96 1.95
CA LEU A 370 28.93 30.42 0.56
C LEU A 370 28.84 29.27 -0.46
N GLN A 371 29.53 28.16 -0.20
CA GLN A 371 29.46 26.99 -1.08
C GLN A 371 28.05 26.41 -1.12
N ASP A 372 27.31 26.41 0.00
CA ASP A 372 25.94 25.92 0.03
C ASP A 372 25.04 26.71 -0.91
N SER A 373 25.04 28.05 -0.83
CA SER A 373 24.34 28.89 -1.80
C SER A 373 24.77 28.60 -3.25
N CYS A 374 26.07 28.41 -3.51
CA CYS A 374 26.59 28.07 -4.85
C CYS A 374 26.05 26.71 -5.36
N LEU A 375 26.02 25.68 -4.51
CA LEU A 375 25.48 24.36 -4.86
C LEU A 375 23.97 24.42 -5.10
N VAL A 376 23.23 25.20 -4.32
CA VAL A 376 21.78 25.42 -4.53
C VAL A 376 21.51 26.10 -5.88
N PHE A 377 22.31 27.09 -6.26
CA PHE A 377 22.21 27.73 -7.58
C PHE A 377 22.44 26.74 -8.72
N ARG A 378 23.54 25.99 -8.68
CA ARG A 378 23.87 24.99 -9.71
C ARG A 378 22.84 23.85 -9.78
N LEU A 379 22.31 23.41 -8.64
CA LEU A 379 21.20 22.46 -8.59
C LEU A 379 19.95 23.03 -9.24
N PHE A 380 19.62 24.30 -9.01
CA PHE A 380 18.51 24.96 -9.69
C PHE A 380 18.70 24.93 -11.20
N GLU A 381 19.88 25.28 -11.73
CA GLU A 381 20.14 25.24 -13.18
C GLU A 381 19.92 23.85 -13.80
N LYS A 382 20.28 22.76 -13.10
CA LYS A 382 20.03 21.39 -13.57
C LYS A 382 18.55 20.99 -13.52
N VAL A 383 17.80 21.49 -12.53
CA VAL A 383 16.42 21.07 -12.25
C VAL A 383 15.38 22.00 -12.91
N TRP A 384 15.78 23.21 -13.28
CA TRP A 384 14.96 24.24 -13.92
C TRP A 384 14.19 23.77 -15.17
N PRO A 385 14.81 23.04 -16.14
CA PRO A 385 14.09 22.57 -17.33
C PRO A 385 12.90 21.65 -17.01
N ASP A 386 12.96 20.91 -15.90
CA ASP A 386 11.90 20.01 -15.46
C ASP A 386 10.82 20.72 -14.64
N ILE A 387 11.21 21.68 -13.78
CA ILE A 387 10.24 22.56 -13.09
C ILE A 387 9.39 23.30 -14.13
N LEU A 388 10.05 23.85 -15.15
CA LEU A 388 9.41 24.54 -16.26
C LEU A 388 8.49 23.61 -17.06
N GLU A 389 8.96 22.42 -17.44
CA GLU A 389 8.14 21.44 -18.17
C GLU A 389 6.90 21.05 -17.37
N PHE A 390 7.04 20.81 -16.06
CA PHE A 390 5.89 20.56 -15.19
C PHE A 390 4.95 21.76 -15.16
N SER A 391 5.45 22.99 -15.06
CA SER A 391 4.63 24.22 -15.08
C SER A 391 3.84 24.38 -16.38
N ARG A 392 4.49 24.13 -17.53
CA ARG A 392 3.86 24.19 -18.86
C ARG A 392 2.84 23.09 -19.09
N VAL A 393 3.17 21.84 -18.75
CA VAL A 393 2.25 20.71 -18.95
C VAL A 393 1.07 20.81 -17.99
N MET A 394 1.30 21.08 -16.69
CA MET A 394 0.23 21.20 -15.69
C MET A 394 -0.58 22.50 -15.82
N GLN A 395 -0.04 23.52 -16.51
CA GLN A 395 -0.58 24.88 -16.59
C GLN A 395 -0.78 25.53 -15.22
N GLU A 396 0.21 25.36 -14.33
CA GLU A 396 0.21 25.92 -12.97
C GLU A 396 1.48 26.75 -12.74
N PRO A 397 1.43 27.85 -11.97
CA PRO A 397 2.60 28.66 -11.64
C PRO A 397 3.71 27.85 -10.94
N ILE A 398 4.97 28.24 -11.15
CA ILE A 398 6.14 27.55 -10.58
C ILE A 398 6.06 27.39 -9.05
N PHE A 399 5.54 28.41 -8.36
CA PHE A 399 5.34 28.38 -6.90
C PHE A 399 4.50 27.17 -6.45
N GLU A 400 3.44 26.85 -7.20
CA GLU A 400 2.53 25.74 -6.95
C GLU A 400 3.17 24.41 -7.36
N VAL A 401 3.74 24.35 -8.56
CA VAL A 401 4.35 23.13 -9.16
C VAL A 401 5.46 22.55 -8.28
N THR A 402 6.31 23.42 -7.72
CA THR A 402 7.43 23.04 -6.84
C THR A 402 6.97 22.49 -5.48
N ARG A 403 5.70 22.69 -5.10
CA ARG A 403 5.12 22.32 -3.80
C ARG A 403 4.00 21.28 -3.88
N ASN A 404 3.36 21.15 -5.03
CA ASN A 404 2.23 20.24 -5.25
C ASN A 404 2.65 18.77 -5.25
N GLY A 405 1.92 17.96 -4.50
CA GLY A 405 1.99 16.50 -4.61
C GLY A 405 1.45 16.00 -5.96
N MET A 406 1.96 14.87 -6.45
CA MET A 406 1.61 14.34 -7.78
C MET A 406 0.11 14.21 -8.05
N SER A 407 -0.70 13.82 -7.06
CA SER A 407 -2.16 13.74 -7.21
C SER A 407 -2.84 15.12 -7.39
N LYS A 408 -2.24 16.21 -6.88
CA LYS A 408 -2.72 17.58 -7.10
C LYS A 408 -2.28 18.11 -8.47
N ASN A 409 -1.07 17.73 -8.93
CA ASN A 409 -0.64 17.98 -10.31
C ASN A 409 -1.58 17.30 -11.32
N VAL A 410 -1.98 16.04 -11.10
CA VAL A 410 -3.03 15.38 -11.90
C VAL A 410 -4.36 16.16 -11.88
N GLU A 411 -4.83 16.61 -10.72
CA GLU A 411 -6.06 17.43 -10.63
C GLU A 411 -5.95 18.74 -11.44
N SER A 412 -4.83 19.45 -11.33
CA SER A 412 -4.57 20.68 -12.08
C SER A 412 -4.54 20.44 -13.58
N PHE A 413 -3.79 19.45 -14.04
CA PHE A 413 -3.72 19.08 -15.46
C PHE A 413 -5.11 18.82 -16.05
N ILE A 414 -5.97 18.11 -15.29
CA ILE A 414 -7.34 17.88 -15.70
C ILE A 414 -8.11 19.19 -15.82
N LEU A 415 -8.14 20.00 -14.74
CA LEU A 415 -8.93 21.23 -14.69
C LEU A 415 -8.58 22.21 -15.82
N HIS A 416 -7.29 22.42 -16.07
CA HIS A 416 -6.79 23.35 -17.10
C HIS A 416 -7.10 22.91 -18.53
N ASN A 417 -7.33 21.62 -18.77
CA ASN A 417 -7.56 21.07 -20.11
C ASN A 417 -9.03 20.63 -20.36
N LEU A 418 -9.98 20.90 -19.44
CA LEU A 418 -11.40 20.52 -19.62
C LEU A 418 -12.10 21.21 -20.81
N LYS A 419 -11.64 22.42 -21.17
CA LYS A 419 -12.22 23.24 -22.24
C LYS A 419 -12.17 22.52 -23.60
N ASP A 420 -11.12 21.73 -23.84
CA ASP A 420 -10.93 20.87 -25.02
C ASP A 420 -12.02 19.80 -25.17
N PHE A 421 -12.65 19.38 -24.06
CA PHE A 421 -13.68 18.34 -24.03
C PHE A 421 -15.11 18.91 -23.87
N ASN A 422 -15.25 20.24 -23.99
CA ASN A 422 -16.47 20.99 -23.69
C ASN A 422 -17.03 20.74 -22.27
N GLU A 423 -16.17 20.35 -21.33
CA GLU A 423 -16.53 19.71 -20.06
C GLU A 423 -16.60 20.71 -18.88
N ILE A 424 -17.60 20.57 -18.01
CA ILE A 424 -17.77 21.38 -16.79
C ILE A 424 -16.98 20.76 -15.62
N PRO A 425 -16.19 21.54 -14.86
CA PRO A 425 -15.41 21.01 -13.73
C PRO A 425 -16.28 20.42 -12.62
N GLU A 426 -15.85 19.30 -12.04
CA GLU A 426 -16.48 18.70 -10.86
C GLU A 426 -16.04 19.45 -9.58
N LYS A 427 -16.94 19.59 -8.60
CA LYS A 427 -16.63 20.30 -7.34
C LYS A 427 -15.73 19.48 -6.42
N ARG A 428 -15.02 20.11 -5.49
CA ARG A 428 -14.39 19.41 -4.36
C ARG A 428 -15.44 18.75 -3.45
N PRO A 429 -15.10 17.60 -2.86
CA PRO A 429 -15.95 16.97 -1.87
C PRO A 429 -15.92 17.76 -0.55
N THR A 430 -17.08 17.86 0.10
CA THR A 430 -17.21 18.33 1.48
C THR A 430 -16.62 17.33 2.47
N TYR A 431 -16.43 17.74 3.72
CA TYR A 431 -15.95 16.84 4.78
C TYR A 431 -16.86 15.62 4.97
N ASP A 432 -18.17 15.78 4.84
CA ASP A 432 -19.14 14.68 4.94
C ASP A 432 -19.05 13.74 3.74
N GLU A 433 -18.95 14.25 2.52
CA GLU A 433 -18.71 13.42 1.33
C GLU A 433 -17.39 12.63 1.46
N ILE A 434 -16.32 13.23 2.01
CA ILE A 434 -15.07 12.52 2.31
C ILE A 434 -15.28 11.42 3.36
N ALA A 435 -16.07 11.70 4.41
CA ALA A 435 -16.39 10.73 5.45
C ALA A 435 -17.20 9.54 4.90
N GLU A 436 -18.18 9.80 4.03
CA GLU A 436 -18.94 8.74 3.33
C GLU A 436 -18.07 7.92 2.39
N ARG A 437 -17.20 8.57 1.61
CA ARG A 437 -16.24 7.87 0.74
C ARG A 437 -15.31 6.96 1.55
N ARG A 438 -14.89 7.38 2.75
CA ARG A 438 -14.13 6.54 3.70
C ARG A 438 -14.94 5.34 4.23
N LYS A 439 -16.24 5.50 4.50
CA LYS A 439 -17.13 4.40 4.94
C LYS A 439 -17.25 3.28 3.88
N LYS A 440 -17.04 3.57 2.59
CA LYS A 440 -17.03 2.55 1.51
C LYS A 440 -15.86 1.55 1.56
N GLY A 441 -14.90 1.74 2.46
CA GLY A 441 -13.79 0.81 2.67
C GLY A 441 -12.73 0.82 1.55
N LYS A 442 -11.79 -0.12 1.65
CA LYS A 442 -10.76 -0.34 0.62
C LYS A 442 -11.35 -1.10 -0.58
N TYR A 443 -10.53 -1.30 -1.60
CA TYR A 443 -10.80 -2.18 -2.73
C TYR A 443 -9.55 -3.04 -2.97
N GLU A 444 -9.73 -4.12 -3.73
CA GLU A 444 -8.67 -5.08 -4.03
C GLU A 444 -7.53 -4.45 -4.86
N GLY A 445 -6.29 -4.79 -4.53
CA GLY A 445 -5.10 -4.12 -5.06
C GLY A 445 -4.35 -4.92 -6.12
N ALA A 446 -3.02 -4.70 -6.12
CA ALA A 446 -2.06 -5.40 -6.94
C ALA A 446 -1.93 -6.88 -6.53
N PHE A 447 -1.75 -7.70 -7.55
CA PHE A 447 -1.13 -9.03 -7.56
C PHE A 447 0.40 -8.79 -7.26
N VAL A 448 1.20 -9.67 -6.57
CA VAL A 448 2.66 -9.43 -6.29
C VAL A 448 3.55 -10.71 -6.21
N PHE A 449 4.14 -11.19 -7.32
CA PHE A 449 4.90 -12.47 -7.49
C PHE A 449 5.71 -12.97 -6.26
N GLU A 450 5.68 -14.27 -5.93
CA GLU A 450 6.53 -14.97 -4.94
C GLU A 450 7.72 -15.67 -5.62
N PRO A 451 8.85 -14.99 -5.89
CA PRO A 451 9.96 -15.58 -6.64
C PRO A 451 10.45 -16.92 -6.06
N ILE A 452 10.88 -17.82 -6.95
CA ILE A 452 11.62 -19.01 -6.54
C ILE A 452 13.05 -18.55 -6.13
N PRO A 453 13.54 -18.89 -4.93
CA PRO A 453 14.88 -18.52 -4.51
C PRO A 453 15.93 -19.44 -5.15
N GLY A 454 17.01 -18.84 -5.64
CA GLY A 454 18.03 -19.52 -6.43
C GLY A 454 18.95 -18.53 -7.13
N ILE A 455 20.00 -19.07 -7.74
CA ILE A 455 20.75 -18.38 -8.80
C ILE A 455 20.26 -18.94 -10.15
N TYR A 456 19.96 -18.04 -11.06
CA TYR A 456 19.46 -18.34 -12.41
C TYR A 456 20.35 -17.66 -13.43
N GLU A 457 20.51 -18.27 -14.60
CA GLU A 457 21.32 -17.73 -15.69
C GLU A 457 20.46 -17.44 -16.92
N ASN A 458 20.92 -16.56 -17.81
CA ASN A 458 20.28 -16.25 -19.10
C ASN A 458 18.81 -15.83 -18.95
N LEU A 459 18.60 -14.73 -18.25
CA LEU A 459 17.30 -14.20 -17.84
C LEU A 459 16.86 -13.04 -18.74
N ALA A 460 15.54 -12.92 -18.92
CA ALA A 460 14.89 -11.70 -19.34
C ALA A 460 13.76 -11.32 -18.36
N ILE A 461 13.50 -10.02 -18.23
CA ILE A 461 12.42 -9.48 -17.41
C ILE A 461 11.58 -8.52 -18.25
N PHE A 462 10.27 -8.73 -18.26
CA PHE A 462 9.32 -7.80 -18.88
C PHE A 462 8.52 -7.06 -17.77
N ASP A 463 8.46 -5.72 -17.84
CA ASP A 463 7.62 -4.86 -16.99
C ASP A 463 6.52 -4.19 -17.83
N PHE A 464 5.33 -3.96 -17.27
CA PHE A 464 4.26 -3.23 -17.97
C PHE A 464 4.50 -1.72 -17.89
N THR A 465 4.55 -1.08 -19.06
CA THR A 465 4.73 0.37 -19.20
C THR A 465 3.58 1.12 -18.56
N SER A 466 3.84 1.69 -17.37
CA SER A 466 2.85 2.42 -16.57
C SER A 466 1.55 1.63 -16.37
N SER A 467 1.64 0.32 -16.07
CA SER A 467 0.53 -0.67 -16.04
C SER A 467 -0.87 -0.13 -15.71
N TYR A 468 -1.07 0.52 -14.56
CA TYR A 468 -2.39 1.06 -14.19
C TYR A 468 -2.83 2.25 -15.05
N GLY A 469 -1.90 3.12 -15.45
CA GLY A 469 -2.19 4.23 -16.35
C GLY A 469 -2.59 3.74 -17.75
N SER A 470 -1.82 2.82 -18.34
CA SER A 470 -2.16 2.23 -19.64
C SER A 470 -3.44 1.39 -19.59
N THR A 471 -3.74 0.74 -18.46
CA THR A 471 -5.03 0.07 -18.21
C THR A 471 -6.20 1.06 -18.15
N ILE A 472 -6.05 2.21 -17.45
CA ILE A 472 -7.07 3.26 -17.38
C ILE A 472 -7.41 3.79 -18.78
N VAL A 473 -6.39 4.04 -19.62
CA VAL A 473 -6.62 4.51 -20.99
C VAL A 473 -7.28 3.44 -21.84
N THR A 474 -6.71 2.23 -21.86
CA THR A 474 -7.14 1.12 -22.72
C THR A 474 -8.58 0.68 -22.49
N TYR A 475 -9.01 0.60 -21.24
CA TYR A 475 -10.39 0.23 -20.88
C TYR A 475 -11.25 1.46 -20.54
N ASN A 476 -10.75 2.66 -20.81
CA ASN A 476 -11.44 3.95 -20.66
C ASN A 476 -12.08 4.11 -19.25
N LEU A 477 -11.30 3.90 -18.20
CA LEU A 477 -11.77 3.74 -16.81
C LEU A 477 -11.76 5.05 -16.04
N SER A 478 -12.93 5.68 -15.86
CA SER A 478 -13.04 6.94 -15.14
C SER A 478 -14.42 7.19 -14.53
N LYS A 479 -14.55 8.29 -13.77
CA LYS A 479 -15.83 8.76 -13.24
C LYS A 479 -16.84 9.16 -14.33
N SER A 480 -16.39 9.76 -15.44
CA SER A 480 -17.26 10.19 -16.55
C SER A 480 -17.66 9.05 -17.48
N THR A 481 -16.88 7.98 -17.52
CA THR A 481 -17.14 6.82 -18.38
C THR A 481 -17.85 5.70 -17.63
N PHE A 482 -17.99 5.78 -16.30
CA PHE A 482 -18.68 4.80 -15.47
C PHE A 482 -20.19 4.79 -15.72
N LEU A 483 -20.74 3.61 -16.02
CA LEU A 483 -22.15 3.41 -16.35
C LEU A 483 -22.89 2.72 -15.20
N LYS A 484 -24.06 3.25 -14.83
CA LYS A 484 -24.94 2.64 -13.81
C LYS A 484 -25.55 1.30 -14.25
N LYS A 485 -25.64 1.06 -15.56
CA LYS A 485 -26.20 -0.14 -16.19
C LYS A 485 -25.36 -0.52 -17.42
N LYS A 486 -25.50 -1.76 -17.89
CA LYS A 486 -24.89 -2.22 -19.15
C LYS A 486 -25.46 -1.43 -20.33
N GLU A 487 -24.60 -1.02 -21.25
CA GLU A 487 -24.98 -0.39 -22.52
C GLU A 487 -24.37 -1.18 -23.70
N LYS A 488 -24.87 -0.98 -24.92
CA LYS A 488 -24.38 -1.71 -26.10
C LYS A 488 -22.92 -1.34 -26.34
N GLY A 489 -22.03 -2.34 -26.25
CA GLY A 489 -20.60 -2.17 -26.44
C GLY A 489 -19.79 -1.70 -25.24
N SER A 490 -20.36 -1.56 -24.02
CA SER A 490 -19.59 -1.18 -22.83
C SER A 490 -18.47 -2.18 -22.47
N TYR A 491 -17.32 -1.69 -22.01
CA TYR A 491 -16.36 -2.51 -21.25
C TYR A 491 -17.01 -2.96 -19.93
N SER A 492 -16.56 -4.11 -19.40
CA SER A 492 -17.04 -4.58 -18.10
C SER A 492 -16.04 -5.51 -17.42
N VAL A 493 -15.93 -5.39 -16.10
CA VAL A 493 -15.12 -6.27 -15.24
C VAL A 493 -15.86 -6.52 -13.93
N GLU A 494 -15.51 -7.59 -13.23
CA GLU A 494 -16.04 -7.92 -11.91
C GLU A 494 -15.19 -7.25 -10.83
N THR A 495 -15.81 -6.53 -9.89
CA THR A 495 -15.13 -5.91 -8.75
C THR A 495 -16.00 -6.00 -7.51
N GLY A 496 -15.54 -6.68 -6.45
CA GLY A 496 -16.25 -6.75 -5.17
C GLY A 496 -17.65 -7.40 -5.28
N GLY A 497 -17.76 -8.47 -6.06
CA GLY A 497 -18.98 -9.25 -6.28
C GLY A 497 -20.02 -8.55 -7.15
N LYS A 498 -19.63 -7.50 -7.89
CA LYS A 498 -20.50 -6.77 -8.80
C LYS A 498 -19.79 -6.51 -10.13
N LYS A 499 -20.52 -6.72 -11.21
CA LYS A 499 -20.08 -6.34 -12.55
C LYS A 499 -20.24 -4.82 -12.74
N VAL A 500 -19.13 -4.14 -12.94
CA VAL A 500 -19.07 -2.70 -13.25
C VAL A 500 -18.93 -2.49 -14.75
N TYR A 501 -19.46 -1.38 -15.25
CA TYR A 501 -19.55 -1.09 -16.69
C TYR A 501 -18.91 0.27 -17.00
N PHE A 502 -18.19 0.35 -18.11
CA PHE A 502 -17.58 1.58 -18.60
C PHE A 502 -17.89 1.77 -20.09
N SER A 503 -18.16 3.01 -20.48
CA SER A 503 -18.39 3.37 -21.89
C SER A 503 -17.14 3.11 -22.73
N LYS A 504 -17.35 2.77 -24.01
CA LYS A 504 -16.27 2.80 -25.03
C LYS A 504 -16.08 4.18 -25.67
N LYS A 505 -17.02 5.12 -25.48
CA LYS A 505 -16.84 6.51 -25.94
C LYS A 505 -15.72 7.15 -25.11
N PRO A 506 -14.65 7.69 -25.72
CA PRO A 506 -13.51 8.26 -24.99
C PRO A 506 -13.94 9.28 -23.93
N GLY A 507 -13.46 9.10 -22.70
CA GLY A 507 -13.65 10.07 -21.63
C GLY A 507 -12.49 11.06 -21.54
N PHE A 508 -12.77 12.29 -21.07
CA PHE A 508 -11.72 13.31 -20.91
C PHE A 508 -10.56 12.85 -20.01
N PHE A 509 -10.84 12.11 -18.91
CA PHE A 509 -9.81 11.70 -17.96
C PHE A 509 -8.86 10.65 -18.56
N PRO A 510 -9.33 9.57 -19.23
CA PRO A 510 -8.48 8.66 -19.99
C PRO A 510 -7.69 9.36 -21.11
N GLU A 511 -8.30 10.23 -21.91
CA GLU A 511 -7.59 10.96 -22.97
C GLU A 511 -6.52 11.93 -22.43
N MET A 512 -6.77 12.58 -21.29
CA MET A 512 -5.76 13.38 -20.60
C MET A 512 -4.59 12.51 -20.11
N LEU A 513 -4.89 11.36 -19.49
CA LEU A 513 -3.85 10.44 -19.03
C LEU A 513 -3.01 9.88 -20.19
N LYS A 514 -3.63 9.66 -21.35
CA LYS A 514 -2.96 9.28 -22.59
C LYS A 514 -1.91 10.33 -23.00
N LYS A 515 -2.26 11.64 -23.01
CA LYS A 515 -1.30 12.75 -23.27
C LYS A 515 -0.08 12.69 -22.33
N ILE A 516 -0.27 12.39 -21.03
CA ILE A 516 0.84 12.24 -20.07
C ILE A 516 1.72 11.03 -20.40
N ILE A 517 1.12 9.89 -20.77
CA ILE A 517 1.86 8.66 -21.14
C ILE A 517 2.65 8.87 -22.44
N GLU A 518 2.07 9.52 -23.44
CA GLU A 518 2.73 9.87 -24.71
C GLU A 518 3.91 10.81 -24.47
N LYS A 519 3.74 11.88 -23.69
CA LYS A 519 4.84 12.78 -23.30
C LYS A 519 5.97 12.02 -22.57
N ARG A 520 5.61 11.05 -21.71
CA ARG A 520 6.60 10.16 -21.08
C ARG A 520 7.38 9.31 -22.10
N LYS A 521 6.74 8.84 -23.18
CA LYS A 521 7.46 8.08 -24.23
C LYS A 521 8.57 8.92 -24.86
N VAL A 522 8.28 10.18 -25.20
CA VAL A 522 9.29 11.13 -25.72
C VAL A 522 10.49 11.29 -24.77
N PHE A 523 10.24 11.55 -23.48
CA PHE A 523 11.34 11.65 -22.50
C PHE A 523 12.08 10.33 -22.26
N LYS A 524 11.44 9.18 -22.52
CA LYS A 524 12.12 7.88 -22.50
C LYS A 524 13.00 7.68 -23.74
N GLU A 525 12.64 8.24 -24.89
CA GLU A 525 13.47 8.25 -26.10
C GLU A 525 14.66 9.20 -25.96
N GLU A 526 14.46 10.40 -25.41
CA GLU A 526 15.56 11.31 -25.01
C GLU A 526 16.56 10.59 -24.08
N LEU A 527 16.07 9.86 -23.08
CA LEU A 527 16.88 9.08 -22.14
C LEU A 527 17.61 7.89 -22.79
N LYS A 528 17.04 7.29 -23.86
CA LYS A 528 17.72 6.25 -24.66
C LYS A 528 18.86 6.84 -25.48
N LYS A 529 18.70 8.05 -26.02
CA LYS A 529 19.72 8.77 -26.79
C LYS A 529 20.87 9.26 -25.89
N GLU A 530 20.56 9.76 -24.69
CA GLU A 530 21.56 10.25 -23.74
C GLU A 530 21.14 9.93 -22.30
N ASN A 531 21.91 9.07 -21.62
CA ASN A 531 21.57 8.54 -20.31
C ASN A 531 22.29 9.27 -19.18
N ASN A 532 21.72 10.39 -18.73
CA ASN A 532 22.18 11.15 -17.57
C ASN A 532 21.16 11.12 -16.40
N ALA A 533 21.58 11.54 -15.20
CA ALA A 533 20.75 11.49 -13.99
C ALA A 533 19.47 12.33 -14.10
N ILE A 534 19.54 13.53 -14.71
CA ILE A 534 18.41 14.45 -14.87
C ILE A 534 17.38 13.89 -15.87
N LYS A 535 17.80 13.46 -17.08
CA LYS A 535 16.90 12.83 -18.06
C LYS A 535 16.21 11.58 -17.51
N ARG A 536 16.91 10.84 -16.64
CA ARG A 536 16.33 9.69 -15.92
C ARG A 536 15.30 10.13 -14.89
N ALA A 537 15.59 11.18 -14.13
CA ALA A 537 14.68 11.79 -13.18
C ALA A 537 13.41 12.32 -13.87
N ARG A 538 13.54 13.04 -14.99
CA ARG A 538 12.46 13.53 -15.87
C ARG A 538 11.49 12.42 -16.30
N SER A 539 12.02 11.37 -16.96
CA SER A 539 11.22 10.24 -17.46
C SER A 539 10.52 9.47 -16.32
N ASN A 540 11.14 9.41 -15.14
CA ASN A 540 10.57 8.81 -13.94
C ASN A 540 9.51 9.70 -13.26
N ALA A 541 9.67 11.01 -13.25
CA ALA A 541 8.69 11.95 -12.69
C ALA A 541 7.36 11.86 -13.47
N PHE A 542 7.41 11.73 -14.80
CA PHE A 542 6.24 11.45 -15.62
C PHE A 542 5.71 10.00 -15.46
N LYS A 543 6.55 8.99 -15.15
CA LYS A 543 6.08 7.64 -14.71
C LYS A 543 5.25 7.77 -13.43
N LEU A 544 5.73 8.55 -12.47
CA LEU A 544 5.09 8.76 -11.18
C LEU A 544 3.78 9.55 -11.32
N LEU A 545 3.74 10.58 -12.16
CA LEU A 545 2.52 11.34 -12.46
C LEU A 545 1.43 10.45 -13.11
N ALA A 546 1.80 9.61 -14.08
CA ALA A 546 0.85 8.66 -14.68
C ALA A 546 0.32 7.63 -13.66
N ASN A 547 1.19 7.11 -12.79
CA ASN A 547 0.79 6.20 -11.71
C ASN A 547 -0.07 6.89 -10.63
N ALA A 548 0.17 8.18 -10.36
CA ALA A 548 -0.61 8.97 -9.42
C ALA A 548 -2.07 9.13 -9.86
N SER A 549 -2.37 9.08 -11.17
CA SER A 549 -3.74 9.13 -11.69
C SER A 549 -4.62 7.97 -11.21
N TYR A 550 -4.07 6.75 -11.09
CA TYR A 550 -4.75 5.62 -10.47
C TYR A 550 -5.03 5.89 -8.98
N GLY A 551 -4.01 6.36 -8.24
CA GLY A 551 -4.14 6.75 -6.84
C GLY A 551 -5.17 7.87 -6.60
N TYR A 552 -5.25 8.83 -7.53
CA TYR A 552 -6.19 9.95 -7.49
C TYR A 552 -7.65 9.51 -7.63
N GLN A 553 -7.95 8.57 -8.55
CA GLN A 553 -9.30 8.00 -8.65
C GLN A 553 -9.74 7.28 -7.36
N GLY A 554 -8.80 6.67 -6.63
CA GLY A 554 -9.03 6.06 -5.32
C GLY A 554 -8.98 7.04 -4.13
N PHE A 555 -8.54 8.29 -4.31
CA PHE A 555 -8.32 9.24 -3.23
C PHE A 555 -9.62 9.93 -2.81
N PHE A 556 -10.01 9.75 -1.54
CA PHE A 556 -11.30 10.27 -1.03
C PHE A 556 -11.49 11.78 -1.20
N GLY A 557 -10.41 12.58 -1.22
CA GLY A 557 -10.46 14.03 -1.42
C GLY A 557 -10.50 14.51 -2.88
N ALA A 558 -10.38 13.62 -3.87
CA ALA A 558 -10.35 14.00 -5.28
C ALA A 558 -11.71 14.50 -5.81
N ARG A 559 -11.70 15.50 -6.70
CA ARG A 559 -12.89 15.91 -7.49
C ARG A 559 -13.45 14.71 -8.28
N TYR A 560 -12.58 14.03 -9.02
CA TYR A 560 -12.93 12.89 -9.88
C TYR A 560 -12.75 11.50 -9.22
N TYR A 561 -12.90 11.42 -7.90
CA TYR A 561 -12.94 10.14 -7.18
C TYR A 561 -13.99 9.18 -7.76
N GLN A 562 -13.57 7.94 -8.03
CA GLN A 562 -14.46 6.83 -8.37
C GLN A 562 -13.82 5.48 -7.97
N ARG A 563 -14.31 4.89 -6.87
CA ARG A 563 -13.81 3.61 -6.31
C ARG A 563 -13.89 2.47 -7.32
N GLU A 564 -14.98 2.41 -8.07
CA GLU A 564 -15.29 1.38 -9.06
C GLU A 564 -14.31 1.44 -10.24
N ALA A 565 -13.86 2.63 -10.66
CA ALA A 565 -12.86 2.80 -11.72
C ALA A 565 -11.46 2.37 -11.25
N ALA A 566 -11.08 2.71 -10.01
CA ALA A 566 -9.83 2.26 -9.42
C ALA A 566 -9.81 0.72 -9.22
N ALA A 567 -10.89 0.13 -8.70
CA ALA A 567 -11.02 -1.32 -8.58
C ALA A 567 -10.98 -2.04 -9.94
N ALA A 568 -11.67 -1.49 -10.95
CA ALA A 568 -11.64 -2.02 -12.31
C ALA A 568 -10.24 -1.94 -12.93
N THR A 569 -9.49 -0.87 -12.65
CA THR A 569 -8.11 -0.70 -13.10
C THR A 569 -7.21 -1.80 -12.55
N ALA A 570 -7.32 -2.10 -11.24
CA ALA A 570 -6.58 -3.21 -10.65
C ALA A 570 -6.97 -4.56 -11.30
N ALA A 571 -8.26 -4.85 -11.44
CA ALA A 571 -8.74 -6.10 -12.01
C ALA A 571 -8.33 -6.32 -13.47
N PHE A 572 -8.44 -5.30 -14.34
CA PHE A 572 -7.99 -5.38 -15.73
C PHE A 572 -6.46 -5.50 -15.85
N ALA A 573 -5.69 -4.86 -14.96
CA ALA A 573 -4.24 -5.01 -14.93
C ALA A 573 -3.83 -6.44 -14.53
N ARG A 574 -4.45 -7.03 -13.49
CA ARG A 574 -4.23 -8.44 -13.11
C ARG A 574 -4.53 -9.39 -14.27
N LYS A 575 -5.65 -9.20 -14.97
CA LYS A 575 -5.99 -9.98 -16.16
C LYS A 575 -4.92 -9.86 -17.25
N SER A 576 -4.49 -8.64 -17.56
CA SER A 576 -3.51 -8.38 -18.63
C SER A 576 -2.13 -9.00 -18.32
N ILE A 577 -1.76 -9.10 -17.04
CA ILE A 577 -0.57 -9.81 -16.59
C ILE A 577 -0.72 -11.33 -16.78
N ALA A 578 -1.86 -11.92 -16.42
CA ALA A 578 -2.13 -13.34 -16.68
C ALA A 578 -2.10 -13.68 -18.19
N ASP A 579 -2.79 -12.87 -19.01
CA ASP A 579 -2.82 -13.00 -20.47
C ASP A 579 -1.42 -12.84 -21.10
N ALA A 580 -0.49 -12.13 -20.45
CA ALA A 580 0.90 -11.98 -20.89
C ALA A 580 1.79 -13.17 -20.45
N ILE A 581 1.66 -13.61 -19.19
CA ILE A 581 2.37 -14.79 -18.66
C ILE A 581 2.06 -16.01 -19.52
N GLU A 582 0.80 -16.20 -19.92
CA GLU A 582 0.41 -17.27 -20.83
C GLU A 582 1.25 -17.21 -22.12
N LYS A 583 1.11 -16.14 -22.91
CA LYS A 583 1.79 -15.97 -24.20
C LYS A 583 3.33 -16.08 -24.14
N ILE A 584 3.96 -15.57 -23.08
CA ILE A 584 5.42 -15.69 -22.87
C ILE A 584 5.81 -17.16 -22.76
N ASN A 585 5.09 -17.89 -21.91
CA ASN A 585 5.36 -19.30 -21.72
C ASN A 585 5.03 -20.12 -22.99
N GLU A 586 3.97 -19.78 -23.75
CA GLU A 586 3.62 -20.46 -25.02
C GLU A 586 4.72 -20.40 -26.10
N GLU A 587 5.56 -19.36 -26.10
CA GLU A 587 6.68 -19.21 -27.03
C GLU A 587 7.93 -20.05 -26.62
N GLY A 588 7.88 -20.72 -25.47
CA GLY A 588 8.92 -21.62 -24.96
C GLY A 588 9.84 -21.03 -23.89
N TYR A 589 9.53 -19.83 -23.37
CA TYR A 589 10.22 -19.25 -22.22
C TYR A 589 9.70 -19.84 -20.90
N GLU A 590 10.54 -19.98 -19.87
CA GLU A 590 10.13 -20.52 -18.57
C GLU A 590 10.00 -19.43 -17.51
N THR A 591 8.79 -19.23 -16.97
CA THR A 591 8.47 -18.16 -16.00
C THR A 591 8.75 -18.56 -14.55
N ILE A 592 9.69 -17.88 -13.88
CA ILE A 592 10.30 -18.21 -12.56
C ILE A 592 9.39 -17.75 -11.37
N TYR A 593 8.07 -17.90 -11.55
CA TYR A 593 7.17 -16.76 -11.84
C TYR A 593 5.65 -16.87 -11.49
N SER A 594 5.13 -18.04 -11.02
CA SER A 594 3.68 -18.30 -10.69
C SER A 594 3.41 -19.43 -9.64
N ASP A 595 2.40 -19.30 -8.74
CA ASP A 595 2.11 -20.11 -7.49
C ASP A 595 1.19 -21.35 -7.73
N SER A 596 1.19 -22.44 -6.89
CA SER A 596 0.25 -23.61 -6.97
C SER A 596 0.26 -24.59 -5.75
N VAL A 597 -0.68 -25.57 -5.67
CA VAL A 597 -0.81 -26.63 -4.62
C VAL A 597 -0.84 -28.08 -5.15
N SER A 598 -0.73 -29.11 -4.30
CA SER A 598 -0.78 -30.53 -4.72
C SER A 598 -2.18 -31.08 -5.03
N GLY A 599 -2.27 -32.07 -5.95
CA GLY A 599 -3.53 -32.72 -6.37
C GLY A 599 -4.34 -33.42 -5.26
N ASP A 600 -3.65 -33.97 -4.26
CA ASP A 600 -4.28 -34.61 -3.08
C ASP A 600 -4.96 -33.64 -2.12
N THR A 601 -4.74 -32.33 -2.30
CA THR A 601 -5.30 -31.27 -1.45
C THR A 601 -6.83 -31.30 -1.44
N LYS A 602 -7.43 -31.53 -0.28
CA LYS A 602 -8.89 -31.49 -0.12
C LYS A 602 -9.38 -30.08 0.07
N ILE A 603 -10.37 -29.69 -0.72
CA ILE A 603 -11.09 -28.42 -0.57
C ILE A 603 -12.58 -28.69 -0.34
N MET A 604 -13.25 -27.74 0.30
CA MET A 604 -14.68 -27.81 0.57
C MET A 604 -15.44 -27.11 -0.54
N VAL A 605 -16.39 -27.83 -1.14
CA VAL A 605 -17.07 -27.47 -2.38
C VAL A 605 -18.57 -27.51 -2.18
N LYS A 606 -19.28 -26.54 -2.77
CA LYS A 606 -20.73 -26.49 -2.84
C LYS A 606 -21.18 -26.47 -4.31
N LYS A 607 -22.06 -27.40 -4.68
CA LYS A 607 -22.72 -27.50 -6.00
C LYS A 607 -24.18 -27.88 -5.74
N GLU A 608 -25.11 -27.25 -6.45
CA GLU A 608 -26.55 -27.59 -6.35
C GLU A 608 -27.08 -27.61 -4.89
N ASN A 609 -26.61 -26.68 -4.06
CA ASN A 609 -26.89 -26.58 -2.62
C ASN A 609 -26.48 -27.77 -1.73
N LYS A 610 -25.79 -28.79 -2.26
CA LYS A 610 -25.12 -29.82 -1.45
C LYS A 610 -23.66 -29.40 -1.20
N ILE A 611 -23.11 -29.82 -0.06
CA ILE A 611 -21.72 -29.52 0.34
C ILE A 611 -20.93 -30.82 0.43
N TYR A 612 -19.78 -30.86 -0.23
CA TYR A 612 -18.90 -32.03 -0.26
C TYR A 612 -17.44 -31.62 -0.03
N GLU A 613 -16.65 -32.57 0.46
CA GLU A 613 -15.20 -32.49 0.49
C GLU A 613 -14.67 -33.20 -0.76
N LYS A 614 -13.91 -32.52 -1.62
CA LYS A 614 -13.27 -33.12 -2.80
C LYS A 614 -11.78 -32.83 -2.79
N LYS A 615 -10.97 -33.77 -3.28
CA LYS A 615 -9.59 -33.45 -3.70
C LYS A 615 -9.65 -32.45 -4.85
N ILE A 616 -8.68 -31.55 -4.94
CA ILE A 616 -8.57 -30.56 -6.02
C ILE A 616 -8.40 -31.23 -7.39
N GLU A 617 -7.68 -32.36 -7.47
CA GLU A 617 -7.59 -33.16 -8.69
C GLU A 617 -8.97 -33.69 -9.17
N ASN A 618 -9.88 -34.04 -8.24
CA ASN A 618 -11.23 -34.54 -8.54
C ASN A 618 -12.25 -33.43 -8.88
N LEU A 619 -11.78 -32.19 -8.98
CA LEU A 619 -12.50 -31.08 -9.61
C LEU A 619 -12.04 -30.87 -11.04
N PHE A 620 -10.86 -31.36 -11.39
CA PHE A 620 -10.37 -31.37 -12.75
C PHE A 620 -10.92 -32.60 -13.50
N GLU A 621 -11.94 -32.38 -14.34
CA GLU A 621 -12.34 -33.37 -15.34
C GLU A 621 -11.58 -33.11 -16.65
N LYS A 622 -11.21 -34.17 -17.38
CA LYS A 622 -10.66 -34.06 -18.74
C LYS A 622 -11.76 -33.64 -19.71
N THR A 623 -12.05 -32.35 -19.69
CA THR A 623 -12.90 -31.64 -20.65
C THR A 623 -12.02 -30.51 -21.17
N ASP A 624 -11.21 -30.83 -22.18
CA ASP A 624 -9.95 -30.15 -22.42
C ASP A 624 -10.09 -28.74 -23.00
N SER A 625 -9.54 -27.77 -22.28
CA SER A 625 -8.80 -26.67 -22.91
C SER A 625 -7.37 -26.70 -22.36
N LYS A 626 -6.43 -27.20 -23.17
CA LYS A 626 -4.99 -27.08 -22.93
C LYS A 626 -4.49 -25.84 -23.65
N ASN A 627 -3.72 -25.00 -22.98
CA ASN A 627 -2.92 -23.99 -23.66
C ASN A 627 -1.58 -24.60 -24.12
N SER A 628 -0.76 -23.84 -24.84
CA SER A 628 0.48 -24.34 -25.46
C SER A 628 1.54 -24.87 -24.47
N LEU A 629 1.30 -24.76 -23.16
CA LEU A 629 2.21 -25.16 -22.09
C LEU A 629 1.92 -26.52 -21.48
N GLY A 630 0.89 -27.21 -21.97
CA GLY A 630 0.34 -28.37 -21.26
C GLY A 630 -0.26 -28.01 -19.90
N LYS A 631 -0.50 -26.72 -19.63
CA LYS A 631 -1.35 -26.29 -18.52
C LYS A 631 -2.79 -26.54 -18.94
N GLU A 632 -3.50 -27.33 -18.14
CA GLU A 632 -4.86 -27.75 -18.45
C GLU A 632 -5.83 -26.99 -17.54
N TYR A 633 -6.90 -26.42 -18.12
CA TYR A 633 -7.87 -25.59 -17.41
C TYR A 633 -9.27 -26.22 -17.45
N ASN A 634 -10.02 -26.08 -16.34
CA ASN A 634 -11.42 -26.49 -16.25
C ASN A 634 -12.25 -25.38 -15.57
N PHE A 635 -13.08 -24.70 -16.36
CA PHE A 635 -13.86 -23.52 -15.96
C PHE A 635 -15.21 -23.88 -15.31
N LYS A 636 -15.21 -24.23 -14.03
CA LYS A 636 -16.40 -24.73 -13.30
C LYS A 636 -17.26 -23.64 -12.66
N LYS A 637 -17.85 -22.77 -13.48
CA LYS A 637 -18.74 -21.65 -13.07
C LYS A 637 -19.93 -22.03 -12.15
N SER A 638 -20.33 -23.29 -12.09
CA SER A 638 -21.42 -23.79 -11.23
C SER A 638 -20.96 -24.29 -9.84
N THR A 639 -19.65 -24.18 -9.54
CA THR A 639 -19.01 -24.77 -8.37
C THR A 639 -18.48 -23.68 -7.45
N GLU A 640 -18.90 -23.68 -6.19
CA GLU A 640 -18.41 -22.73 -5.18
C GLU A 640 -17.40 -23.40 -4.24
N VAL A 641 -16.36 -22.68 -3.85
CA VAL A 641 -15.31 -23.15 -2.93
C VAL A 641 -15.33 -22.33 -1.64
N LEU A 642 -15.00 -22.97 -0.51
CA LEU A 642 -15.02 -22.36 0.81
C LEU A 642 -13.81 -21.43 1.04
N THR A 643 -14.08 -20.21 1.50
CA THR A 643 -13.09 -19.19 1.89
C THR A 643 -13.59 -18.38 3.10
N ILE A 644 -12.90 -17.29 3.48
CA ILE A 644 -13.36 -16.31 4.49
C ILE A 644 -13.67 -14.95 3.87
N ASP A 645 -14.64 -14.23 4.40
CA ASP A 645 -14.95 -12.84 4.00
C ASP A 645 -14.11 -11.78 4.76
N GLU A 646 -14.30 -10.50 4.40
CA GLU A 646 -13.67 -9.35 5.08
C GLU A 646 -14.06 -9.19 6.57
N SER A 647 -15.04 -9.96 7.06
CA SER A 647 -15.43 -10.04 8.48
C SER A 647 -14.89 -11.28 9.18
N GLY A 648 -14.17 -12.16 8.47
CA GLY A 648 -13.63 -13.43 8.99
C GLY A 648 -14.70 -14.50 9.21
N LYS A 649 -15.85 -14.39 8.54
CA LYS A 649 -16.87 -15.44 8.46
C LYS A 649 -16.58 -16.39 7.30
N SER A 650 -16.99 -17.64 7.42
CA SER A 650 -16.79 -18.64 6.38
C SER A 650 -17.88 -18.49 5.33
N ILE A 651 -17.48 -18.39 4.05
CA ILE A 651 -18.40 -18.24 2.91
C ILE A 651 -18.00 -19.15 1.75
N PHE A 652 -18.98 -19.63 1.01
CA PHE A 652 -18.74 -20.23 -0.30
C PHE A 652 -18.73 -19.12 -1.36
N LYS A 653 -17.75 -19.15 -2.27
CA LYS A 653 -17.59 -18.21 -3.39
C LYS A 653 -17.44 -18.98 -4.71
N PRO A 654 -17.98 -18.49 -5.84
CA PRO A 654 -17.80 -19.14 -7.13
C PRO A 654 -16.32 -19.30 -7.50
N MET A 655 -15.98 -20.48 -8.02
CA MET A 655 -14.69 -20.79 -8.62
C MET A 655 -14.74 -20.40 -10.10
N GLU A 656 -13.80 -19.57 -10.56
CA GLU A 656 -13.74 -19.17 -11.98
C GLU A 656 -13.09 -20.30 -12.81
N TYR A 657 -11.98 -20.86 -12.33
CA TYR A 657 -11.34 -22.06 -12.88
C TYR A 657 -10.60 -22.88 -11.82
N VAL A 658 -10.39 -24.16 -12.14
CA VAL A 658 -9.29 -24.98 -11.60
C VAL A 658 -8.32 -25.27 -12.74
N MET A 659 -7.03 -25.10 -12.47
CA MET A 659 -5.92 -25.26 -13.42
C MET A 659 -4.97 -26.34 -12.91
N ARG A 660 -4.31 -27.09 -13.79
CA ARG A 660 -3.23 -28.03 -13.44
C ARG A 660 -2.03 -27.92 -14.36
N HIS A 661 -0.84 -28.16 -13.82
CA HIS A 661 0.43 -28.20 -14.54
C HIS A 661 1.41 -29.18 -13.89
N LYS A 662 2.49 -29.57 -14.59
CA LYS A 662 3.49 -30.50 -14.04
C LYS A 662 4.23 -29.88 -12.85
N CYS A 663 4.69 -30.70 -11.91
CA CYS A 663 5.29 -30.22 -10.66
C CYS A 663 6.82 -30.33 -10.67
N ASP A 664 7.47 -29.22 -10.95
CA ASP A 664 8.93 -29.12 -11.07
C ASP A 664 9.61 -28.68 -9.75
N LYS A 665 8.78 -28.25 -8.78
CA LYS A 665 9.18 -27.59 -7.52
C LYS A 665 9.29 -28.57 -6.35
N LYS A 666 10.01 -28.19 -5.28
CA LYS A 666 10.06 -29.00 -4.05
C LYS A 666 8.70 -28.97 -3.34
N MET A 667 8.28 -30.10 -2.78
CA MET A 667 7.05 -30.21 -2.01
C MET A 667 7.32 -30.32 -0.51
N TYR A 668 6.48 -29.65 0.28
CA TYR A 668 6.56 -29.55 1.73
C TYR A 668 5.25 -29.96 2.38
N ARG A 669 5.35 -30.92 3.30
CA ARG A 669 4.27 -31.35 4.19
C ARG A 669 4.37 -30.58 5.50
N VAL A 670 3.48 -29.61 5.69
CA VAL A 670 3.42 -28.81 6.92
C VAL A 670 2.50 -29.50 7.92
N HIS A 671 3.05 -30.07 9.00
CA HIS A 671 2.30 -30.74 10.07
C HIS A 671 1.84 -29.77 11.14
N PHE A 672 0.60 -29.94 11.57
CA PHE A 672 -0.11 -29.04 12.47
C PHE A 672 -0.32 -29.67 13.86
N THR A 673 -0.43 -28.87 14.93
CA THR A 673 -0.67 -29.38 16.29
C THR A 673 -1.95 -30.21 16.42
N ASN A 674 -2.92 -30.05 15.52
CA ASN A 674 -4.09 -30.91 15.39
C ASN A 674 -3.85 -32.25 14.64
N ASN A 675 -2.59 -32.60 14.35
CA ASN A 675 -2.14 -33.80 13.62
C ASN A 675 -2.61 -33.86 12.15
N TRP A 676 -2.96 -32.72 11.57
CA TRP A 676 -3.14 -32.58 10.13
C TRP A 676 -1.82 -32.27 9.44
N SER A 677 -1.82 -32.39 8.12
CA SER A 677 -0.83 -31.71 7.30
C SER A 677 -1.42 -31.21 5.98
N ILE A 678 -0.72 -30.27 5.35
CA ILE A 678 -0.96 -29.85 3.97
C ILE A 678 0.33 -30.00 3.17
N ASP A 679 0.17 -30.48 1.94
CA ASP A 679 1.26 -30.68 0.99
C ASP A 679 1.21 -29.53 -0.02
N ILE A 680 2.15 -28.61 0.12
CA ILE A 680 2.26 -27.39 -0.69
C ILE A 680 3.63 -27.31 -1.35
N THR A 681 3.73 -26.63 -2.50
CA THR A 681 5.04 -26.34 -3.07
C THR A 681 5.83 -25.43 -2.14
N GLU A 682 7.16 -25.43 -2.27
CA GLU A 682 8.05 -24.58 -1.48
C GLU A 682 7.63 -23.13 -1.54
N ASP A 683 7.12 -22.71 -2.70
CA ASP A 683 6.69 -21.37 -3.04
C ASP A 683 5.19 -21.09 -2.82
N HIS A 684 4.42 -21.83 -2.01
CA HIS A 684 2.97 -21.55 -1.82
C HIS A 684 2.57 -21.02 -0.43
N SER A 685 1.69 -20.00 -0.38
CA SER A 685 1.41 -19.19 0.83
C SER A 685 0.26 -19.72 1.64
N LEU A 686 0.50 -20.09 2.91
CA LEU A 686 -0.55 -20.25 3.92
C LEU A 686 -0.82 -18.90 4.61
N ILE A 687 -1.98 -18.72 5.23
CA ILE A 687 -2.26 -17.51 6.03
C ILE A 687 -2.00 -17.78 7.52
N GLY A 688 -1.06 -17.02 8.08
CA GLY A 688 -0.72 -16.91 9.49
C GLY A 688 -1.60 -15.97 10.30
N TYR A 689 -1.54 -16.11 11.64
CA TYR A 689 -2.10 -15.13 12.57
C TYR A 689 -1.03 -14.63 13.54
N GLN A 690 -0.70 -13.34 13.47
CA GLN A 690 0.39 -12.74 14.24
C GLN A 690 0.02 -12.52 15.72
N SER A 691 0.83 -13.06 16.62
CA SER A 691 0.71 -12.87 18.07
C SER A 691 1.50 -11.63 18.52
N VAL A 692 0.84 -10.70 19.20
CA VAL A 692 1.45 -9.45 19.67
C VAL A 692 2.24 -9.68 20.96
N HIS A 693 3.56 -9.52 20.91
CA HIS A 693 4.35 -9.17 22.11
C HIS A 693 4.21 -7.66 22.39
N PHE A 694 4.35 -7.29 23.66
CA PHE A 694 3.88 -6.05 24.29
C PHE A 694 4.07 -4.72 23.52
N ASN A 695 3.13 -3.79 23.80
CA ASN A 695 3.13 -2.34 23.48
C ASN A 695 2.75 -1.90 22.04
N GLN A 696 1.44 -1.66 21.77
CA GLN A 696 0.89 -0.28 21.72
C GLN A 696 -0.59 -0.15 21.23
N THR A 697 -1.26 0.88 21.76
CA THR A 697 -2.52 1.55 21.30
C THR A 697 -3.86 0.81 21.28
N ASN A 698 -4.93 1.54 21.67
CA ASN A 698 -6.32 1.07 21.69
C ASN A 698 -6.94 0.86 20.29
N ALA A 699 -6.35 1.38 19.20
CA ALA A 699 -6.88 1.18 17.84
C ALA A 699 -6.78 -0.29 17.39
N ALA A 700 -5.68 -0.98 17.73
CA ALA A 700 -5.45 -2.39 17.43
C ALA A 700 -6.32 -3.38 18.23
N LYS A 701 -7.28 -2.87 19.03
CA LYS A 701 -8.34 -3.64 19.70
C LYS A 701 -9.64 -3.72 18.90
N LYS A 702 -9.84 -2.92 17.83
CA LYS A 702 -11.12 -2.82 17.10
C LYS A 702 -11.24 -3.61 15.80
N ASN A 703 -10.15 -4.06 15.18
CA ASN A 703 -10.22 -4.97 14.04
C ASN A 703 -9.07 -5.98 14.09
N THR A 704 -9.40 -7.25 14.36
CA THR A 704 -8.44 -8.33 14.62
C THR A 704 -7.88 -8.94 13.33
N LEU A 705 -8.53 -8.73 12.18
CA LEU A 705 -8.12 -9.28 10.88
C LEU A 705 -6.85 -8.63 10.30
N THR A 706 -6.44 -7.47 10.80
CA THR A 706 -5.16 -6.83 10.43
C THR A 706 -3.93 -7.61 10.90
N ARG A 707 -4.13 -8.73 11.62
CA ARG A 707 -3.10 -9.66 12.09
C ARG A 707 -2.92 -10.88 11.19
N LEU A 708 -3.71 -10.99 10.11
CA LEU A 708 -3.51 -12.01 9.10
C LEU A 708 -2.27 -11.66 8.26
N ILE A 709 -1.35 -12.62 8.11
CA ILE A 709 -0.10 -12.46 7.36
C ILE A 709 0.12 -13.65 6.44
N GLU A 710 0.73 -13.47 5.28
CA GLU A 710 1.17 -14.58 4.44
C GLU A 710 2.40 -15.27 5.06
N LEU A 711 2.34 -16.59 5.16
CA LEU A 711 3.35 -17.49 5.69
C LEU A 711 3.53 -18.67 4.74
N LYS A 712 4.65 -18.70 4.05
CA LYS A 712 5.08 -19.83 3.24
C LYS A 712 5.60 -20.97 4.14
N PRO A 713 5.65 -22.25 3.69
CA PRO A 713 5.80 -23.44 4.54
C PRO A 713 6.85 -23.32 5.64
N GLU A 714 8.01 -22.77 5.31
CA GLU A 714 9.14 -22.66 6.23
C GLU A 714 9.09 -21.44 7.16
N GLU A 715 8.41 -20.37 6.74
CA GLU A 715 8.33 -19.12 7.50
C GLU A 715 7.50 -19.23 8.79
N ILE A 716 6.73 -20.31 8.92
CA ILE A 716 5.69 -20.41 9.92
C ILE A 716 6.26 -20.48 11.35
N LYS A 717 7.39 -21.17 11.56
CA LYS A 717 8.01 -21.23 12.90
C LYS A 717 8.60 -19.88 13.35
N ASN A 718 8.92 -19.00 12.40
CA ASN A 718 9.72 -17.80 12.65
C ASN A 718 8.87 -16.51 12.68
N LYS A 719 7.81 -16.40 11.86
CA LYS A 719 6.96 -15.19 11.79
C LYS A 719 5.69 -15.26 12.63
N ALA A 720 5.03 -16.42 12.67
CA ALA A 720 3.93 -16.67 13.59
C ALA A 720 3.66 -18.18 13.69
N ASN A 721 3.87 -18.74 14.88
CA ASN A 721 3.73 -20.17 15.21
C ASN A 721 2.33 -20.79 14.97
N SER A 722 1.42 -20.08 14.30
CA SER A 722 0.06 -20.52 14.05
C SER A 722 -0.55 -19.93 12.76
N ILE A 723 -1.25 -20.79 12.03
CA ILE A 723 -1.99 -20.49 10.80
C ILE A 723 -3.50 -20.42 11.04
N ILE A 724 -4.21 -19.92 10.04
CA ILE A 724 -5.66 -19.93 9.92
C ILE A 724 -6.13 -21.30 9.44
N SER A 725 -6.95 -21.95 10.26
CA SER A 725 -7.63 -23.21 9.97
C SER A 725 -9.15 -23.03 10.05
N LEU A 726 -9.90 -23.93 9.40
CA LEU A 726 -11.36 -23.86 9.41
C LEU A 726 -11.94 -24.11 10.82
N LYS A 727 -12.83 -23.22 11.30
CA LYS A 727 -13.66 -23.47 12.50
C LYS A 727 -15.09 -23.90 12.15
N LYS A 728 -15.70 -23.32 11.11
CA LYS A 728 -17.10 -23.60 10.74
C LYS A 728 -17.31 -23.77 9.24
N ILE A 729 -18.19 -24.70 8.86
CA ILE A 729 -18.71 -24.83 7.50
C ILE A 729 -20.13 -24.24 7.48
N PRO A 730 -20.42 -23.17 6.72
CA PRO A 730 -21.75 -22.60 6.63
C PRO A 730 -22.67 -23.53 5.84
N ASN A 731 -23.93 -23.65 6.26
CA ASN A 731 -25.00 -24.20 5.42
C ASN A 731 -26.27 -23.35 5.62
N ASN A 732 -26.63 -22.58 4.60
CA ASN A 732 -27.77 -21.66 4.68
C ASN A 732 -29.12 -22.37 4.47
N ASN A 733 -29.12 -23.57 3.85
CA ASN A 733 -30.32 -24.34 3.52
C ASN A 733 -30.22 -25.77 4.07
N PRO A 734 -30.32 -25.99 5.40
CA PRO A 734 -30.27 -27.31 5.99
C PRO A 734 -31.49 -28.17 5.61
N LYS A 735 -31.24 -29.42 5.21
CA LYS A 735 -32.29 -30.44 5.00
C LYS A 735 -32.44 -31.27 6.26
N SER A 736 -33.58 -31.12 6.93
CA SER A 736 -33.84 -31.77 8.21
C SER A 736 -34.74 -33.00 8.05
N LYS A 737 -34.32 -34.15 8.57
CA LYS A 737 -35.23 -35.28 8.84
C LYS A 737 -36.17 -34.98 10.01
N ASN A 738 -35.83 -33.97 10.81
CA ASN A 738 -36.61 -33.42 11.91
C ASN A 738 -37.10 -34.46 12.93
N TYR A 739 -36.31 -35.52 13.16
CA TYR A 739 -36.61 -36.49 14.21
C TYR A 739 -36.60 -35.80 15.59
N PRO A 740 -37.36 -36.29 16.58
CA PRO A 740 -37.23 -35.81 17.96
C PRO A 740 -35.78 -35.86 18.43
N LYS A 741 -35.27 -34.80 19.09
CA LYS A 741 -33.86 -34.71 19.54
C LYS A 741 -33.33 -35.95 20.28
N LYS A 742 -34.20 -36.66 21.01
CA LYS A 742 -33.88 -37.93 21.69
C LYS A 742 -33.55 -39.10 20.75
N ILE A 743 -34.05 -39.09 19.52
CA ILE A 743 -33.68 -40.08 18.49
C ILE A 743 -32.26 -39.80 17.97
N TYR A 744 -31.89 -38.53 17.74
CA TYR A 744 -30.51 -38.19 17.39
C TYR A 744 -29.54 -38.55 18.53
N GLU A 745 -29.86 -38.20 19.79
CA GLU A 745 -29.09 -38.63 20.97
C GLU A 745 -28.98 -40.17 21.07
N PHE A 746 -30.05 -40.90 20.74
CA PHE A 746 -30.04 -42.37 20.74
C PHE A 746 -29.19 -42.94 19.60
N ALA A 747 -29.34 -42.42 18.38
CA ALA A 747 -28.57 -42.84 17.23
C ALA A 747 -27.07 -42.61 17.47
N GLY A 748 -26.68 -41.45 18.01
CA GLY A 748 -25.30 -41.17 18.40
C GLY A 748 -24.77 -42.17 19.43
N TYR A 749 -25.53 -42.43 20.50
CA TYR A 749 -25.13 -43.40 21.53
C TYR A 749 -25.02 -44.83 20.95
N PHE A 750 -25.93 -45.21 20.07
CA PHE A 750 -25.96 -46.51 19.39
C PHE A 750 -24.79 -46.68 18.38
N ILE A 751 -24.39 -45.61 17.69
CA ILE A 751 -23.21 -45.64 16.82
C ILE A 751 -21.93 -45.94 17.61
N GLY A 752 -21.82 -45.47 18.86
CA GLY A 752 -20.79 -45.91 19.80
C GLY A 752 -21.06 -47.31 20.36
N ASP A 753 -21.72 -47.38 21.51
CA ASP A 753 -21.91 -48.60 22.34
C ASP A 753 -23.12 -49.49 21.93
N GLY A 754 -23.66 -49.32 20.72
CA GLY A 754 -24.81 -50.10 20.22
C GLY A 754 -24.46 -51.29 19.31
N SER A 755 -25.35 -52.27 19.22
CA SER A 755 -25.30 -53.38 18.25
C SER A 755 -26.69 -53.82 17.78
N PHE A 756 -26.79 -54.22 16.52
CA PHE A 756 -27.98 -54.86 15.96
C PHE A 756 -28.07 -56.32 16.42
N MET A 757 -29.25 -56.80 16.78
CA MET A 757 -29.49 -58.21 17.09
C MET A 757 -30.43 -58.85 16.06
N PRO A 758 -29.92 -59.78 15.22
CA PRO A 758 -30.76 -60.54 14.30
C PRO A 758 -31.57 -61.60 15.05
N ASN A 759 -32.79 -61.88 14.58
CA ASN A 759 -33.51 -63.12 14.89
C ASN A 759 -33.07 -64.24 13.93
N LYS A 760 -33.51 -65.49 14.16
CA LYS A 760 -33.22 -66.67 13.32
C LYS A 760 -33.51 -66.45 11.82
N GLU A 761 -34.43 -65.55 11.48
CA GLU A 761 -34.81 -65.17 10.10
C GLU A 761 -34.07 -63.92 9.55
N LYS A 762 -32.88 -63.58 10.06
CA LYS A 762 -32.03 -62.45 9.62
C LYS A 762 -32.63 -61.02 9.74
N LYS A 763 -33.86 -60.84 10.24
CA LYS A 763 -34.43 -59.51 10.54
C LYS A 763 -33.96 -58.98 11.90
N ASP A 764 -33.59 -57.70 11.98
CA ASP A 764 -33.33 -57.02 13.26
C ASP A 764 -34.67 -56.77 13.97
N TYR A 765 -34.94 -57.46 15.08
CA TYR A 765 -36.10 -57.16 15.92
C TYR A 765 -35.74 -56.31 17.15
N TYR A 766 -34.44 -56.25 17.48
CA TYR A 766 -33.94 -55.67 18.72
C TYR A 766 -32.65 -54.87 18.49
N LEU A 767 -32.51 -53.76 19.20
CA LEU A 767 -31.26 -53.03 19.35
C LEU A 767 -30.69 -53.32 20.74
N ARG A 768 -29.39 -53.62 20.83
CA ARG A 768 -28.70 -53.75 22.11
C ARG A 768 -27.80 -52.53 22.34
N LEU A 769 -27.81 -52.01 23.56
CA LEU A 769 -26.88 -51.00 24.04
C LEU A 769 -26.05 -51.57 25.19
N SER A 770 -24.73 -51.46 25.11
CA SER A 770 -23.83 -51.77 26.23
C SER A 770 -23.68 -50.55 27.11
N LEU A 771 -24.41 -50.50 28.23
CA LEU A 771 -24.49 -49.30 29.08
C LEU A 771 -23.57 -49.39 30.32
N GLY A 772 -23.13 -50.58 30.70
CA GLY A 772 -22.18 -50.82 31.78
C GLY A 772 -22.60 -50.15 33.11
N LYS A 773 -21.65 -49.46 33.75
CA LYS A 773 -21.87 -48.79 35.04
C LYS A 773 -22.74 -47.52 34.95
N ASP A 774 -22.88 -46.92 33.77
CA ASP A 774 -23.68 -45.70 33.55
C ASP A 774 -25.17 -46.01 33.25
N GLY A 775 -25.54 -47.30 33.22
CA GLY A 775 -26.84 -47.77 32.74
C GLY A 775 -28.07 -47.11 33.35
N LYS A 776 -28.09 -46.84 34.66
CA LYS A 776 -29.23 -46.17 35.32
C LYS A 776 -29.41 -44.73 34.81
N GLU A 777 -28.32 -44.00 34.56
CA GLU A 777 -28.40 -42.62 34.08
C GLU A 777 -28.78 -42.55 32.59
N VAL A 778 -28.19 -43.40 31.73
CA VAL A 778 -28.57 -43.46 30.31
C VAL A 778 -30.02 -43.93 30.16
N PHE A 779 -30.46 -44.93 30.94
CA PHE A 779 -31.85 -45.38 30.93
C PHE A 779 -32.82 -44.24 31.25
N ASN A 780 -32.54 -43.46 32.30
CA ASN A 780 -33.39 -42.34 32.71
C ASN A 780 -33.35 -41.16 31.72
N ASN A 781 -32.17 -40.78 31.22
CA ASN A 781 -31.99 -39.59 30.41
C ASN A 781 -32.30 -39.81 28.91
N LEU A 782 -32.34 -41.06 28.44
CA LEU A 782 -32.52 -41.43 27.03
C LEU A 782 -33.69 -42.40 26.81
N ILE A 783 -33.73 -43.53 27.51
CA ILE A 783 -34.68 -44.62 27.23
C ILE A 783 -36.09 -44.31 27.78
N ILE A 784 -36.23 -43.82 29.01
CA ILE A 784 -37.55 -43.43 29.56
C ILE A 784 -38.24 -42.37 28.68
N PRO A 785 -37.58 -41.28 28.24
CA PRO A 785 -38.17 -40.34 27.29
C PRO A 785 -38.63 -40.96 25.97
N LEU A 786 -37.90 -41.94 25.43
CA LEU A 786 -38.29 -42.64 24.19
C LEU A 786 -39.45 -43.62 24.41
N LYS A 787 -39.50 -44.28 25.58
CA LYS A 787 -40.65 -45.12 25.98
C LYS A 787 -41.92 -44.28 26.18
N LYS A 788 -41.83 -43.15 26.89
CA LYS A 788 -42.95 -42.19 27.05
C LYS A 788 -43.47 -41.63 25.72
N LYS A 789 -42.62 -41.55 24.69
CA LYS A 789 -42.98 -41.12 23.32
C LYS A 789 -43.29 -42.26 22.35
N GLY A 790 -43.50 -43.49 22.84
CA GLY A 790 -43.91 -44.64 22.02
C GLY A 790 -42.84 -45.21 21.08
N PHE A 791 -41.60 -44.71 21.09
CA PHE A 791 -40.51 -45.22 20.25
C PHE A 791 -39.91 -46.54 20.77
N VAL A 792 -39.99 -46.78 22.09
CA VAL A 792 -39.59 -48.03 22.74
C VAL A 792 -40.84 -48.72 23.29
N LYS A 793 -41.16 -49.92 22.78
CA LYS A 793 -42.29 -50.74 23.25
C LYS A 793 -41.93 -51.49 24.52
N ASN A 794 -40.78 -52.17 24.52
CA ASN A 794 -40.26 -52.91 25.67
C ASN A 794 -38.73 -52.83 25.74
N CYS A 795 -38.16 -53.02 26.92
CA CYS A 795 -36.71 -53.07 27.12
C CYS A 795 -36.36 -53.85 28.38
N TRP A 796 -35.31 -54.66 28.33
CA TRP A 796 -34.87 -55.50 29.44
C TRP A 796 -33.35 -55.58 29.50
N TRP A 797 -32.83 -55.75 30.71
CA TRP A 797 -31.41 -55.99 30.94
C TRP A 797 -31.04 -57.42 30.55
N SER A 798 -29.87 -57.59 29.93
CA SER A 798 -29.38 -58.90 29.53
C SER A 798 -29.01 -59.75 30.76
N LYS A 799 -29.61 -60.94 30.87
CA LYS A 799 -29.28 -61.91 31.93
C LYS A 799 -27.84 -62.46 31.80
N SER A 800 -27.31 -62.57 30.57
CA SER A 800 -25.98 -63.14 30.28
C SER A 800 -24.87 -62.10 30.13
N ARG A 801 -25.19 -60.80 30.05
CA ARG A 801 -24.21 -59.70 29.99
C ARG A 801 -24.64 -58.55 30.90
N LYS A 802 -24.18 -58.59 32.14
CA LYS A 802 -24.54 -57.63 33.19
C LYS A 802 -24.17 -56.20 32.78
N GLY A 803 -25.18 -55.37 32.51
CA GLY A 803 -25.03 -53.98 32.06
C GLY A 803 -25.39 -53.73 30.59
N ASP A 804 -25.69 -54.76 29.79
CA ASP A 804 -26.30 -54.61 28.46
C ASP A 804 -27.82 -54.42 28.60
N LEU A 805 -28.38 -53.45 27.88
CA LEU A 805 -29.83 -53.24 27.73
C LEU A 805 -30.26 -53.65 26.32
N THR A 806 -31.26 -54.52 26.21
CA THR A 806 -31.93 -54.83 24.95
C THR A 806 -33.20 -53.99 24.82
N VAL A 807 -33.39 -53.36 23.66
CA VAL A 807 -34.47 -52.42 23.36
C VAL A 807 -35.29 -52.97 22.19
N ASN A 808 -36.58 -53.16 22.44
CA ASN A 808 -37.60 -53.54 21.45
C ASN A 808 -38.50 -52.33 21.19
N GLY A 809 -38.57 -51.88 19.94
CA GLY A 809 -39.55 -50.89 19.50
C GLY A 809 -39.51 -50.78 18.00
N LEU A 810 -40.54 -51.32 17.31
CA LEU A 810 -40.54 -51.48 15.85
C LEU A 810 -40.17 -50.19 15.11
N ASN A 811 -40.68 -49.04 15.56
CA ASN A 811 -40.40 -47.73 14.95
C ASN A 811 -38.94 -47.27 15.14
N LEU A 812 -38.37 -47.45 16.33
CA LEU A 812 -36.98 -47.07 16.61
C LEU A 812 -35.98 -48.04 15.95
N VAL A 813 -36.26 -49.34 16.03
CA VAL A 813 -35.47 -50.39 15.36
C VAL A 813 -35.46 -50.12 13.85
N ARG A 814 -36.63 -49.91 13.23
CA ARG A 814 -36.75 -49.63 11.79
C ARG A 814 -36.00 -48.36 11.39
N LEU A 815 -36.14 -47.26 12.12
CA LEU A 815 -35.44 -46.00 11.84
C LEU A 815 -33.91 -46.17 11.89
N ILE A 816 -33.39 -46.80 12.95
CA ILE A 816 -31.95 -47.00 13.13
C ILE A 816 -31.40 -48.01 12.12
N SER A 817 -32.11 -49.10 11.83
CA SER A 817 -31.73 -50.06 10.79
C SER A 817 -31.89 -49.53 9.36
N GLN A 818 -32.67 -48.46 9.14
CA GLN A 818 -32.86 -47.83 7.82
C GLN A 818 -31.83 -46.72 7.55
N ASP A 819 -31.65 -45.78 8.48
CA ASP A 819 -30.80 -44.60 8.25
C ASP A 819 -29.35 -44.77 8.76
N PHE A 820 -29.10 -45.66 9.73
CA PHE A 820 -27.79 -45.79 10.42
C PHE A 820 -27.11 -47.16 10.22
N LYS A 821 -27.59 -47.94 9.24
CA LYS A 821 -27.04 -49.25 8.83
C LYS A 821 -26.79 -49.23 7.31
N ASN A 822 -25.63 -49.73 6.87
CA ASN A 822 -25.34 -49.88 5.43
C ASN A 822 -25.83 -51.24 4.90
N GLY A 823 -25.77 -51.44 3.57
CA GLY A 823 -26.18 -52.71 2.93
C GLY A 823 -25.39 -53.95 3.39
N SER A 824 -24.16 -53.79 3.90
CA SER A 824 -23.39 -54.88 4.53
C SER A 824 -23.77 -55.15 6.00
N GLY A 825 -24.77 -54.44 6.51
CA GLY A 825 -25.29 -54.56 7.87
C GLY A 825 -24.49 -53.87 8.97
N LYS A 826 -23.49 -53.06 8.61
CA LYS A 826 -22.62 -52.34 9.55
C LYS A 826 -23.19 -50.95 9.90
N LYS A 827 -22.90 -50.48 11.11
CA LYS A 827 -23.26 -49.14 11.60
C LYS A 827 -22.60 -48.04 10.75
N ILE A 828 -23.34 -46.99 10.38
CA ILE A 828 -22.84 -45.82 9.63
C ILE A 828 -23.36 -44.49 10.20
N ILE A 829 -22.61 -43.42 10.00
CA ILE A 829 -23.12 -42.04 10.12
C ILE A 829 -23.58 -41.62 8.70
N PRO A 830 -24.88 -41.42 8.45
CA PRO A 830 -25.38 -41.15 7.11
C PRO A 830 -25.01 -39.75 6.61
N GLU A 831 -24.83 -39.60 5.30
CA GLU A 831 -24.41 -38.34 4.67
C GLU A 831 -25.41 -37.20 4.88
N TRP A 832 -26.72 -37.50 4.90
CA TRP A 832 -27.76 -36.51 5.17
C TRP A 832 -27.59 -35.81 6.53
N MET A 833 -26.87 -36.42 7.48
CA MET A 833 -26.57 -35.84 8.79
C MET A 833 -25.71 -34.57 8.69
N PHE A 834 -24.98 -34.34 7.59
CA PHE A 834 -24.22 -33.10 7.36
C PHE A 834 -25.10 -31.92 6.92
N GLU A 835 -26.21 -32.21 6.26
CA GLU A 835 -27.20 -31.22 5.82
C GLU A 835 -28.22 -30.87 6.92
N GLU A 836 -28.23 -31.62 8.03
CA GLU A 836 -29.16 -31.48 9.15
C GLU A 836 -28.96 -30.15 9.95
N LYS A 837 -29.98 -29.76 10.73
CA LYS A 837 -29.93 -28.56 11.59
C LYS A 837 -28.86 -28.68 12.68
N GLU A 838 -28.23 -27.56 13.03
CA GLU A 838 -27.10 -27.55 13.98
C GLU A 838 -27.47 -28.11 15.36
N GLU A 839 -28.69 -27.90 15.85
CA GLU A 839 -29.16 -28.44 17.14
C GLU A 839 -29.38 -29.96 17.11
N ASN A 840 -29.73 -30.51 15.95
CA ASN A 840 -29.94 -31.94 15.74
C ASN A 840 -28.59 -32.66 15.55
N ILE A 841 -27.65 -32.02 14.85
CA ILE A 841 -26.24 -32.45 14.80
C ILE A 841 -25.63 -32.46 16.21
N ALA A 842 -25.84 -31.39 16.99
CA ALA A 842 -25.37 -31.33 18.36
C ALA A 842 -25.99 -32.41 19.27
N ALA A 843 -27.29 -32.73 19.08
CA ALA A 843 -27.95 -33.82 19.78
C ALA A 843 -27.35 -35.20 19.44
N PHE A 844 -27.05 -35.47 18.15
CA PHE A 844 -26.36 -36.69 17.74
C PHE A 844 -24.95 -36.78 18.35
N LEU A 845 -24.17 -35.71 18.25
CA LEU A 845 -22.82 -35.65 18.83
C LEU A 845 -22.84 -35.84 20.36
N ARG A 846 -23.85 -35.30 21.07
CA ARG A 846 -24.04 -35.53 22.52
C ARG A 846 -24.21 -37.01 22.82
N GLY A 847 -25.03 -37.72 22.05
CA GLY A 847 -25.20 -39.16 22.18
C GLY A 847 -23.88 -39.91 21.99
N LEU A 848 -23.20 -39.64 20.87
CA LEU A 848 -21.95 -40.29 20.48
C LEU A 848 -20.80 -40.05 21.48
N PHE A 849 -20.63 -38.82 21.95
CA PHE A 849 -19.66 -38.49 23.01
C PHE A 849 -20.10 -38.99 24.40
N SER A 850 -21.36 -39.39 24.59
CA SER A 850 -21.81 -39.99 25.86
C SER A 850 -21.49 -41.47 25.96
N ALA A 851 -21.45 -42.18 24.83
CA ALA A 851 -20.88 -43.52 24.68
C ALA A 851 -19.33 -43.42 24.71
N ASP A 852 -18.67 -43.52 23.55
CA ASP A 852 -17.20 -43.58 23.38
C ASP A 852 -16.42 -42.31 23.81
N GLY A 853 -17.12 -41.21 24.10
CA GLY A 853 -16.49 -39.95 24.51
C GLY A 853 -16.01 -39.96 25.96
N THR A 854 -14.76 -39.58 26.18
CA THR A 854 -14.09 -39.55 27.49
C THR A 854 -13.82 -38.10 27.92
N VAL A 855 -14.06 -37.82 29.20
CA VAL A 855 -13.70 -36.53 29.84
C VAL A 855 -12.71 -36.79 30.97
N MET A 856 -11.48 -36.30 30.80
CA MET A 856 -10.40 -36.39 31.78
C MET A 856 -10.07 -35.00 32.31
N MET A 857 -9.60 -34.90 33.55
CA MET A 857 -9.06 -33.66 34.10
C MET A 857 -7.53 -33.70 34.03
N ARG A 858 -6.91 -32.65 33.50
CA ARG A 858 -5.46 -32.46 33.54
C ARG A 858 -5.18 -31.01 33.93
N ASN A 859 -4.41 -30.80 34.99
CA ASN A 859 -4.08 -29.48 35.55
C ASN A 859 -5.33 -28.61 35.79
N ASN A 860 -6.38 -29.21 36.38
CA ASN A 860 -7.70 -28.60 36.62
C ASN A 860 -8.45 -28.12 35.35
N VAL A 861 -8.11 -28.65 34.17
CA VAL A 861 -8.76 -28.32 32.90
C VAL A 861 -9.33 -29.60 32.25
N PRO A 862 -10.58 -29.59 31.73
CA PRO A 862 -11.13 -30.73 31.01
C PRO A 862 -10.40 -31.00 29.70
N ILE A 863 -10.25 -32.30 29.40
CA ILE A 863 -9.84 -32.86 28.12
C ILE A 863 -11.00 -33.73 27.65
N ILE A 864 -11.67 -33.28 26.58
CA ILE A 864 -12.80 -34.00 25.95
C ILE A 864 -12.30 -34.69 24.69
N LYS A 865 -12.43 -36.01 24.64
CA LYS A 865 -11.89 -36.91 23.60
C LYS A 865 -12.98 -37.85 23.11
N TYR A 866 -13.22 -38.00 21.81
CA TYR A 866 -13.92 -39.14 21.22
C TYR A 866 -12.89 -40.13 20.67
N THR A 867 -13.10 -41.43 20.85
CA THR A 867 -12.15 -42.49 20.46
C THR A 867 -12.86 -43.52 19.57
N SER A 868 -12.27 -43.88 18.44
CA SER A 868 -12.78 -44.97 17.58
C SER A 868 -11.66 -45.62 16.78
N ILE A 869 -11.84 -46.90 16.44
CA ILE A 869 -11.00 -47.62 15.46
C ILE A 869 -11.56 -47.52 14.03
N ASN A 870 -12.73 -46.90 13.84
CA ASN A 870 -13.37 -46.74 12.54
C ASN A 870 -13.07 -45.34 11.95
N ASP A 871 -12.40 -45.33 10.80
CA ASP A 871 -11.99 -44.11 10.11
C ASP A 871 -13.17 -43.26 9.63
N ASP A 872 -14.24 -43.87 9.15
CA ASP A 872 -15.44 -43.17 8.69
C ASP A 872 -16.12 -42.44 9.85
N PHE A 873 -16.17 -43.06 11.04
CA PHE A 873 -16.72 -42.43 12.23
C PHE A 873 -15.87 -41.23 12.65
N ILE A 874 -14.54 -41.32 12.55
CA ILE A 874 -13.64 -40.20 12.82
C ILE A 874 -13.83 -39.07 11.80
N ILE A 875 -13.84 -39.36 10.50
CA ILE A 875 -14.02 -38.36 9.43
C ILE A 875 -15.38 -37.67 9.55
N ASN A 876 -16.45 -38.45 9.71
CA ASN A 876 -17.81 -37.93 9.73
C ASN A 876 -18.09 -37.16 11.02
N THR A 877 -17.62 -37.63 12.18
CA THR A 877 -17.77 -36.88 13.44
C THR A 877 -17.05 -35.53 13.39
N ARG A 878 -15.87 -35.43 12.75
CA ARG A 878 -15.20 -34.13 12.52
C ARG A 878 -16.01 -33.18 11.65
N LYS A 879 -16.56 -33.67 10.53
CA LYS A 879 -17.40 -32.87 9.62
C LYS A 879 -18.65 -32.35 10.32
N LEU A 880 -19.29 -33.17 11.15
CA LEU A 880 -20.39 -32.75 12.02
C LEU A 880 -19.95 -31.68 13.04
N LEU A 881 -18.77 -31.83 13.67
CA LEU A 881 -18.23 -30.81 14.58
C LEU A 881 -17.98 -29.47 13.89
N TYR A 882 -17.44 -29.45 12.67
CA TYR A 882 -17.31 -28.22 11.86
C TYR A 882 -18.65 -27.62 11.44
N ARG A 883 -19.70 -28.43 11.23
CA ARG A 883 -21.05 -27.93 10.97
C ARG A 883 -21.65 -27.19 12.17
N VAL A 884 -21.32 -27.57 13.40
CA VAL A 884 -21.77 -26.85 14.62
C VAL A 884 -20.76 -25.83 15.16
N GLY A 885 -19.68 -25.56 14.41
CA GLY A 885 -18.65 -24.56 14.74
C GLY A 885 -17.61 -24.99 15.79
N ILE A 886 -17.51 -26.30 16.11
CA ILE A 886 -16.61 -26.82 17.13
C ILE A 886 -15.27 -27.21 16.52
N SER A 887 -14.25 -26.37 16.78
CA SER A 887 -12.87 -26.71 16.42
C SER A 887 -12.36 -27.93 17.19
N ASN A 888 -11.74 -28.83 16.44
CA ASN A 888 -11.29 -30.13 16.87
C ASN A 888 -9.90 -30.47 16.28
N SER A 889 -9.30 -31.53 16.80
CA SER A 889 -8.03 -32.09 16.35
C SER A 889 -8.10 -33.61 16.34
N VAL A 890 -7.33 -34.28 15.47
CA VAL A 890 -7.39 -35.74 15.37
C VAL A 890 -6.01 -36.38 15.38
N PHE A 891 -5.79 -37.27 16.35
CA PHE A 891 -4.55 -38.05 16.45
C PHE A 891 -4.83 -39.55 16.48
N LYS A 892 -3.82 -40.34 16.11
CA LYS A 892 -3.80 -41.81 16.23
C LYS A 892 -2.95 -42.14 17.46
N ASP A 893 -3.35 -43.12 18.26
CA ASP A 893 -2.51 -43.64 19.34
C ASP A 893 -1.36 -44.46 18.76
N ASN A 894 -0.15 -44.34 19.33
CA ASN A 894 1.04 -45.05 18.88
C ASN A 894 1.07 -46.52 19.34
N THR A 895 0.27 -46.87 20.35
CA THR A 895 0.16 -48.23 20.87
C THR A 895 -0.94 -48.99 20.12
N GLN A 896 -0.61 -50.18 19.62
CA GLN A 896 -1.63 -51.11 19.12
C GLN A 896 -2.60 -51.50 20.25
N ASN A 897 -3.88 -51.60 19.93
CA ASN A 897 -4.92 -52.00 20.88
C ASN A 897 -4.72 -53.47 21.26
N LYS A 898 -4.48 -53.73 22.55
CA LYS A 898 -4.33 -55.08 23.11
C LYS A 898 -5.61 -55.54 23.79
N PHE A 899 -5.92 -56.83 23.68
CA PHE A 899 -6.99 -57.50 24.43
C PHE A 899 -6.36 -58.66 25.20
N GLY A 900 -6.19 -58.48 26.52
CA GLY A 900 -5.34 -59.37 27.32
C GLY A 900 -3.90 -59.38 26.81
N LYS A 901 -3.35 -60.57 26.54
CA LYS A 901 -1.98 -60.75 26.00
C LYS A 901 -1.88 -60.54 24.48
N TYR A 902 -2.99 -60.50 23.73
CA TYR A 902 -2.98 -60.46 22.28
C TYR A 902 -3.06 -59.02 21.72
N SER A 903 -2.27 -58.71 20.69
CA SER A 903 -2.40 -57.47 19.93
C SER A 903 -3.40 -57.63 18.80
N SER A 904 -4.32 -56.68 18.64
CA SER A 904 -5.29 -56.68 17.54
C SER A 904 -4.76 -56.09 16.23
N GLY A 905 -3.53 -55.57 16.20
CA GLY A 905 -2.97 -54.79 15.08
C GLY A 905 -3.62 -53.42 14.85
N SER A 906 -4.88 -53.25 15.25
CA SER A 906 -5.63 -52.00 15.20
C SER A 906 -5.03 -50.94 16.14
N HIS A 907 -5.23 -49.67 15.79
CA HIS A 907 -4.83 -48.54 16.63
C HIS A 907 -6.03 -47.61 16.78
N SER A 908 -6.23 -47.08 17.99
CA SER A 908 -7.30 -46.12 18.26
C SER A 908 -7.00 -44.76 17.62
N LYS A 909 -8.03 -44.14 17.02
CA LYS A 909 -8.01 -42.76 16.49
C LYS A 909 -8.94 -41.89 17.32
N ASN A 910 -8.57 -40.63 17.47
CA ASN A 910 -9.00 -39.82 18.58
C ASN A 910 -9.32 -38.40 18.15
N ILE A 911 -10.57 -37.95 18.33
CA ILE A 911 -10.96 -36.55 18.15
C ILE A 911 -10.85 -35.84 19.50
N LEU A 912 -9.95 -34.87 19.60
CA LEU A 912 -9.78 -33.99 20.75
C LEU A 912 -10.48 -32.65 20.48
N ILE A 913 -11.34 -32.24 21.41
CA ILE A 913 -12.06 -30.96 21.32
C ILE A 913 -11.17 -29.81 21.80
N LYS A 914 -11.02 -28.78 20.95
CA LYS A 914 -10.30 -27.54 21.31
C LYS A 914 -11.22 -26.57 22.02
N ASP A 915 -12.37 -26.25 21.42
CA ASP A 915 -13.36 -25.35 22.03
C ASP A 915 -14.30 -26.11 22.96
N ARG A 916 -13.78 -26.42 24.15
CA ARG A 916 -14.46 -27.19 25.19
C ARG A 916 -15.66 -26.44 25.79
N GLU A 917 -15.61 -25.11 25.78
CA GLU A 917 -16.67 -24.25 26.30
C GLU A 917 -17.84 -24.26 25.30
N GLU A 918 -17.55 -24.01 24.02
CA GLU A 918 -18.57 -24.08 22.97
C GLU A 918 -19.13 -25.51 22.82
N PHE A 919 -18.30 -26.55 23.00
CA PHE A 919 -18.75 -27.95 23.05
C PHE A 919 -19.66 -28.22 24.25
N ALA A 920 -19.29 -27.79 25.47
CA ALA A 920 -20.11 -28.02 26.66
C ALA A 920 -21.47 -27.32 26.55
N ASN A 921 -21.49 -26.11 25.97
CA ASN A 921 -22.69 -25.30 25.79
C ASN A 921 -23.61 -25.84 24.67
N LYS A 922 -23.06 -26.17 23.49
CA LYS A 922 -23.86 -26.64 22.33
C LYS A 922 -24.17 -28.14 22.39
N ILE A 923 -23.17 -28.96 22.71
CA ILE A 923 -23.23 -30.42 22.62
C ILE A 923 -23.42 -31.01 24.02
N GLY A 924 -22.39 -30.96 24.88
CA GLY A 924 -22.40 -31.58 26.21
C GLY A 924 -22.52 -33.11 26.18
N PHE A 925 -22.99 -33.69 27.28
CA PHE A 925 -23.16 -35.14 27.48
C PHE A 925 -24.54 -35.47 28.06
N LEU A 926 -24.97 -36.73 27.92
CA LEU A 926 -26.11 -37.31 28.64
C LEU A 926 -25.80 -37.62 30.10
N LEU A 927 -24.52 -37.76 30.46
CA LEU A 927 -24.07 -38.17 31.78
C LEU A 927 -23.67 -36.96 32.63
N LYS A 928 -24.37 -36.71 33.75
CA LYS A 928 -24.09 -35.60 34.67
C LYS A 928 -22.64 -35.60 35.14
N ARG A 929 -22.05 -36.78 35.37
CA ARG A 929 -20.63 -36.91 35.74
C ARG A 929 -19.66 -36.41 34.66
N LYS A 930 -20.00 -36.57 33.37
CA LYS A 930 -19.19 -36.07 32.24
C LYS A 930 -19.40 -34.57 32.06
N ASN A 931 -20.64 -34.07 32.19
CA ASN A 931 -20.95 -32.63 32.18
C ASN A 931 -20.24 -31.85 33.30
N LYS A 932 -20.37 -32.29 34.57
CA LYS A 932 -19.70 -31.64 35.72
C LYS A 932 -18.17 -31.62 35.59
N LYS A 933 -17.57 -32.61 34.90
CA LYS A 933 -16.14 -32.60 34.57
C LYS A 933 -15.80 -31.70 33.38
N ALA A 934 -16.74 -31.45 32.46
CA ALA A 934 -16.56 -30.61 31.28
C ALA A 934 -16.74 -29.10 31.55
N GLU A 935 -17.39 -28.72 32.66
CA GLU A 935 -17.51 -27.33 33.11
C GLU A 935 -16.15 -26.68 33.39
N ILE A 936 -15.97 -25.43 32.93
CA ILE A 936 -14.69 -24.71 32.99
C ILE A 936 -14.78 -23.54 33.96
N ARG A 937 -14.00 -23.57 35.05
CA ARG A 937 -13.86 -22.44 35.98
C ARG A 937 -12.67 -21.55 35.60
N SER A 938 -12.83 -20.61 34.65
CA SER A 938 -11.78 -19.60 34.36
C SER A 938 -12.28 -18.34 33.62
N LYS A 939 -11.91 -17.14 34.11
CA LYS A 939 -12.18 -15.83 33.49
C LYS A 939 -10.96 -15.29 32.71
N SER A 940 -10.65 -15.86 31.53
CA SER A 940 -9.49 -15.44 30.71
C SER A 940 -9.86 -14.48 29.56
N ILE A 941 -9.27 -13.28 29.57
CA ILE A 941 -9.59 -12.20 28.61
C ILE A 941 -9.06 -12.49 27.19
N LYS A 942 -7.90 -13.14 27.05
CA LYS A 942 -7.27 -13.43 25.73
C LYS A 942 -8.16 -14.27 24.80
N LYS A 943 -9.07 -15.10 25.34
CA LYS A 943 -9.97 -15.95 24.55
C LYS A 943 -11.17 -15.21 23.93
N ARG A 944 -11.52 -13.99 24.38
CA ARG A 944 -12.70 -13.27 23.83
C ARG A 944 -12.49 -12.78 22.39
N LEU A 945 -11.28 -12.32 22.03
CA LEU A 945 -11.01 -11.59 20.77
C LEU A 945 -11.01 -12.43 19.48
N ILE A 946 -11.07 -13.77 19.57
CA ILE A 946 -11.08 -14.69 18.41
C ILE A 946 -12.42 -15.43 18.31
N LYS A 947 -13.27 -15.41 19.34
CA LYS A 947 -14.56 -16.11 19.35
C LYS A 947 -15.54 -15.61 18.29
N ASP A 948 -15.38 -14.35 17.86
CA ASP A 948 -16.27 -13.68 16.92
C ASP A 948 -16.02 -14.05 15.44
N PHE A 949 -14.99 -14.87 15.15
CA PHE A 949 -14.64 -15.33 13.80
C PHE A 949 -15.00 -16.81 13.57
N GLU A 950 -15.19 -17.18 12.30
CA GLU A 950 -15.51 -18.55 11.87
C GLU A 950 -14.27 -19.33 11.38
N PHE A 951 -13.07 -18.83 11.73
CA PHE A 951 -11.80 -19.55 11.63
C PHE A 951 -11.20 -19.83 13.02
N ASP A 952 -10.29 -20.80 13.10
CA ASP A 952 -9.53 -21.16 14.29
C ASP A 952 -8.02 -21.05 14.03
N ILE A 953 -7.25 -20.89 15.10
CA ILE A 953 -5.81 -20.69 15.06
C ILE A 953 -5.11 -22.02 15.35
N GLN A 954 -4.30 -22.45 14.39
CA GLN A 954 -3.71 -23.79 14.38
C GLN A 954 -2.19 -23.72 14.42
N GLY A 955 -1.60 -24.17 15.52
CA GLY A 955 -0.13 -24.21 15.67
C GLY A 955 0.55 -25.17 14.69
N VAL A 956 1.82 -24.94 14.36
CA VAL A 956 2.63 -25.84 13.51
C VAL A 956 3.56 -26.70 14.37
N LYS A 957 3.59 -28.02 14.12
CA LYS A 957 4.44 -29.00 14.80
C LYS A 957 5.77 -29.20 14.09
N LYS A 958 5.70 -29.58 12.81
CA LYS A 958 6.83 -30.02 11.99
C LYS A 958 6.58 -29.54 10.56
N ILE A 959 7.62 -29.26 9.82
CA ILE A 959 7.57 -29.13 8.37
C ILE A 959 8.54 -30.20 7.86
N GLU A 960 8.17 -30.96 6.84
CA GLU A 960 9.04 -31.97 6.23
C GLU A 960 8.96 -31.89 4.70
N ARG A 961 10.10 -32.05 4.03
CA ARG A 961 10.14 -32.14 2.57
C ARG A 961 9.66 -33.53 2.14
N ILE A 962 8.87 -33.58 1.08
CA ILE A 962 8.30 -34.82 0.51
C ILE A 962 8.63 -34.91 -0.99
N LYS A 963 8.43 -36.10 -1.58
CA LYS A 963 8.58 -36.31 -3.02
C LYS A 963 7.51 -35.51 -3.78
N SER A 964 7.92 -34.80 -4.83
CA SER A 964 7.00 -34.04 -5.68
C SER A 964 6.06 -34.97 -6.48
N PRO A 965 4.76 -34.65 -6.62
CA PRO A 965 3.82 -35.38 -7.46
C PRO A 965 4.10 -35.11 -8.95
N GLU A 966 3.39 -35.76 -9.87
CA GLU A 966 3.52 -35.43 -11.30
C GLU A 966 2.88 -34.08 -11.64
N TYR A 967 1.73 -33.74 -11.02
CA TYR A 967 1.00 -32.49 -11.26
C TYR A 967 0.67 -31.74 -9.96
N VAL A 968 0.72 -30.41 -10.07
CA VAL A 968 0.17 -29.43 -9.13
C VAL A 968 -0.99 -28.67 -9.77
N TYR A 969 -1.82 -28.05 -8.93
CA TYR A 969 -3.11 -27.48 -9.26
C TYR A 969 -3.24 -26.09 -8.64
N ASP A 970 -3.95 -25.17 -9.31
CA ASP A 970 -4.31 -23.86 -8.76
C ASP A 970 -5.79 -23.57 -8.97
N ILE A 971 -6.36 -22.71 -8.12
CA ILE A 971 -7.77 -22.29 -8.17
C ILE A 971 -7.87 -20.78 -8.02
N GLU A 972 -8.55 -20.16 -8.97
CA GLU A 972 -8.94 -18.76 -8.87
C GLU A 972 -10.33 -18.62 -8.24
N ILE A 973 -10.38 -17.96 -7.07
CA ILE A 973 -11.63 -17.59 -6.37
C ILE A 973 -11.94 -16.11 -6.57
N LYS A 974 -13.13 -15.90 -7.12
CA LYS A 974 -13.80 -14.62 -7.32
C LYS A 974 -13.76 -13.70 -6.09
N ASP A 975 -13.27 -12.48 -6.29
CA ASP A 975 -13.18 -11.37 -5.32
C ASP A 975 -12.18 -11.52 -4.14
N ASN A 976 -11.36 -12.58 -4.07
CA ASN A 976 -10.56 -12.81 -2.86
C ASN A 976 -9.20 -13.51 -3.04
N HIS A 977 -8.90 -14.15 -4.17
CA HIS A 977 -7.62 -14.85 -4.43
C HIS A 977 -7.16 -15.81 -3.29
N ARG A 978 -8.09 -16.32 -2.46
CA ARG A 978 -7.82 -17.08 -1.23
C ARG A 978 -8.84 -18.19 -1.03
N PHE A 979 -8.40 -19.39 -0.62
CA PHE A 979 -9.28 -20.55 -0.41
C PHE A 979 -8.81 -21.49 0.71
N PHE A 980 -9.70 -22.34 1.24
CA PHE A 980 -9.34 -23.36 2.25
C PHE A 980 -8.86 -24.67 1.59
N ALA A 981 -7.53 -24.85 1.57
CA ALA A 981 -6.78 -26.02 1.15
C ALA A 981 -6.43 -26.92 2.35
N ASN A 982 -6.84 -28.20 2.35
CA ASN A 982 -6.80 -29.09 3.52
C ASN A 982 -7.24 -28.38 4.82
N TYR A 983 -8.32 -27.60 4.73
CA TYR A 983 -8.88 -26.78 5.80
C TYR A 983 -7.96 -25.63 6.33
N VAL A 984 -6.99 -25.16 5.54
CA VAL A 984 -6.06 -24.04 5.80
C VAL A 984 -6.10 -23.00 4.66
N LEU A 985 -5.97 -21.70 4.94
CA LEU A 985 -6.19 -20.61 3.97
C LEU A 985 -4.91 -20.21 3.17
N VAL A 986 -5.01 -19.83 1.86
CA VAL A 986 -3.86 -19.54 0.93
C VAL A 986 -3.96 -18.30 -0.02
N HIS A 987 -2.98 -17.91 -0.89
CA HIS A 987 -2.97 -16.64 -1.73
C HIS A 987 -2.13 -16.59 -3.07
N ASN A 988 -2.50 -15.75 -4.08
CA ASN A 988 -1.91 -15.62 -5.46
C ASN A 988 -1.41 -14.20 -5.92
N THR A 989 -0.64 -14.10 -7.01
CA THR A 989 0.29 -12.95 -7.22
C THR A 989 1.00 -12.76 -8.62
N ASP A 990 1.65 -11.60 -8.90
CA ASP A 990 1.90 -10.95 -10.24
C ASP A 990 2.97 -11.29 -11.31
N SER A 991 4.13 -10.60 -11.28
CA SER A 991 4.92 -10.04 -12.41
C SER A 991 5.58 -11.07 -13.35
N ILE A 992 6.59 -10.70 -14.16
CA ILE A 992 7.15 -11.67 -15.13
C ILE A 992 8.67 -11.59 -15.31
N ALA A 993 9.36 -12.55 -14.67
CA ALA A 993 10.76 -12.89 -14.94
C ALA A 993 10.82 -14.31 -15.52
N PHE A 994 11.63 -14.52 -16.56
CA PHE A 994 11.70 -15.79 -17.26
C PHE A 994 13.11 -16.14 -17.79
N LEU A 995 13.35 -17.43 -17.98
CA LEU A 995 14.57 -17.98 -18.60
C LEU A 995 14.45 -17.95 -20.12
N LEU A 996 15.56 -17.66 -20.80
CA LEU A 996 15.64 -17.62 -22.27
C LEU A 996 15.56 -19.00 -22.94
N ASN A 997 15.87 -20.09 -22.25
CA ASN A 997 15.77 -21.47 -22.73
C ASN A 997 16.32 -21.70 -24.16
N GLY A 998 17.52 -21.19 -24.42
CA GLY A 998 18.21 -21.31 -25.71
C GLY A 998 17.78 -20.32 -26.79
N LYS A 999 16.76 -19.49 -26.55
CA LYS A 999 16.40 -18.36 -27.43
C LYS A 999 17.46 -17.25 -27.31
N THR A 1000 17.75 -16.60 -28.42
CA THR A 1000 18.64 -15.42 -28.45
C THR A 1000 17.94 -14.16 -27.92
N GLU A 1001 18.72 -13.18 -27.50
CA GLU A 1001 18.22 -11.85 -27.11
C GLU A 1001 17.41 -11.20 -28.25
N LYS A 1002 17.91 -11.28 -29.49
CA LYS A 1002 17.20 -10.79 -30.68
C LYS A 1002 15.83 -11.46 -30.89
N GLN A 1003 15.75 -12.79 -30.77
CA GLN A 1003 14.47 -13.51 -30.83
C GLN A 1003 13.51 -13.09 -29.72
N THR A 1004 14.04 -12.72 -28.55
CA THR A 1004 13.24 -12.26 -27.39
C THR A 1004 12.72 -10.84 -27.59
N GLU A 1005 13.51 -9.95 -28.22
CA GLU A 1005 13.05 -8.62 -28.64
C GLU A 1005 12.02 -8.69 -29.78
N GLU A 1006 12.21 -9.58 -30.75
CA GLU A 1006 11.23 -9.84 -31.81
C GLU A 1006 9.93 -10.43 -31.27
N PHE A 1007 10.03 -11.34 -30.29
CA PHE A 1007 8.86 -11.84 -29.57
C PHE A 1007 8.16 -10.73 -28.77
N LEU A 1008 8.90 -9.87 -28.07
CA LEU A 1008 8.31 -8.74 -27.33
C LEU A 1008 7.52 -7.81 -28.24
N LYS A 1009 8.02 -7.51 -29.45
CA LYS A 1009 7.30 -6.72 -30.47
C LYS A 1009 5.97 -7.40 -30.84
N LYS A 1010 6.01 -8.68 -31.23
CA LYS A 1010 4.82 -9.49 -31.55
C LYS A 1010 3.84 -9.64 -30.38
N LEU A 1011 4.35 -9.66 -29.14
CA LEU A 1011 3.55 -9.73 -27.92
C LEU A 1011 2.81 -8.41 -27.68
N ASN A 1012 3.50 -7.28 -27.85
CA ASN A 1012 2.93 -5.93 -27.73
C ASN A 1012 1.87 -5.63 -28.79
N GLU A 1013 2.07 -6.08 -30.04
CA GLU A 1013 1.03 -6.04 -31.10
C GLU A 1013 -0.26 -6.77 -30.70
N LYS A 1014 -0.17 -7.77 -29.82
CA LYS A 1014 -1.29 -8.57 -29.29
C LYS A 1014 -1.79 -8.09 -27.92
N LEU A 1015 -1.31 -6.96 -27.39
CA LEU A 1015 -1.82 -6.34 -26.16
C LEU A 1015 -2.93 -5.34 -26.48
N PRO A 1016 -3.90 -5.14 -25.57
CA PRO A 1016 -5.03 -4.24 -25.84
C PRO A 1016 -4.63 -2.76 -25.71
N GLY A 1017 -5.12 -1.94 -26.65
CA GLY A 1017 -5.06 -0.48 -26.57
C GLY A 1017 -3.65 0.08 -26.57
N ILE A 1018 -3.26 0.74 -25.48
CA ILE A 1018 -1.91 1.31 -25.30
C ILE A 1018 -1.07 0.53 -24.26
N MET A 1019 -1.50 -0.67 -23.89
CA MET A 1019 -0.74 -1.53 -22.97
C MET A 1019 0.47 -2.10 -23.70
N GLU A 1020 1.64 -1.96 -23.08
CA GLU A 1020 2.93 -2.32 -23.67
C GLU A 1020 3.80 -2.93 -22.58
N LEU A 1021 4.39 -4.09 -22.85
CA LEU A 1021 5.48 -4.67 -22.08
C LEU A 1021 6.80 -4.09 -22.58
N GLU A 1022 7.70 -3.79 -21.65
CA GLU A 1022 9.06 -3.34 -21.94
C GLU A 1022 10.04 -4.36 -21.38
N LEU A 1023 11.05 -4.71 -22.18
CA LEU A 1023 12.25 -5.39 -21.69
C LEU A 1023 12.93 -4.49 -20.65
N GLU A 1024 12.93 -4.94 -19.40
CA GLU A 1024 13.61 -4.28 -18.30
C GLU A 1024 15.12 -4.57 -18.31
N GLY A 1025 15.54 -5.65 -18.99
CA GLY A 1025 16.91 -5.99 -19.32
C GLY A 1025 17.11 -7.49 -19.56
N PHE A 1026 18.21 -7.84 -20.24
CA PHE A 1026 18.79 -9.17 -20.21
C PHE A 1026 19.81 -9.26 -19.07
N PHE A 1027 19.85 -10.39 -18.37
CA PHE A 1027 20.77 -10.61 -17.25
C PHE A 1027 21.47 -11.95 -17.41
N SER A 1028 22.80 -11.94 -17.33
CA SER A 1028 23.62 -13.15 -17.40
C SER A 1028 23.38 -14.02 -16.17
N ARG A 1029 23.25 -13.41 -14.98
CA ARG A 1029 22.86 -14.07 -13.73
C ARG A 1029 21.87 -13.26 -12.92
N GLY A 1030 21.03 -13.96 -12.14
CA GLY A 1030 20.08 -13.37 -11.21
C GLY A 1030 19.94 -14.22 -9.94
N LEU A 1031 20.07 -13.56 -8.81
CA LEU A 1031 19.96 -14.11 -7.46
C LEU A 1031 18.65 -13.66 -6.83
N TRP A 1032 17.77 -14.61 -6.54
CA TRP A 1032 16.62 -14.41 -5.67
C TRP A 1032 16.91 -15.07 -4.33
N VAL A 1033 16.91 -14.28 -3.27
CA VAL A 1033 17.28 -14.76 -1.93
C VAL A 1033 16.08 -15.17 -1.11
N MET A 1034 16.35 -16.04 -0.15
CA MET A 1034 15.33 -16.50 0.79
C MET A 1034 14.98 -15.38 1.79
N LYS A 1035 13.80 -15.44 2.42
CA LYS A 1035 13.45 -14.57 3.54
C LYS A 1035 14.25 -15.04 4.77
N ARG A 1036 14.62 -14.13 5.68
CA ARG A 1036 15.35 -14.44 6.94
C ARG A 1036 14.67 -15.44 7.88
N SER A 1037 13.50 -15.94 7.46
CA SER A 1037 12.59 -16.75 8.24
C SER A 1037 12.27 -18.10 7.59
N GLY A 1038 12.74 -18.42 6.37
CA GLY A 1038 12.49 -19.70 5.69
C GLY A 1038 12.80 -19.69 4.19
N ASN A 1039 12.90 -20.87 3.56
CA ASN A 1039 13.48 -21.07 2.21
C ASN A 1039 12.64 -20.57 1.02
N LEU A 1040 12.34 -19.28 1.01
CA LEU A 1040 11.39 -18.70 0.08
C LEU A 1040 11.80 -17.35 -0.42
N GLY A 1041 11.67 -17.13 -1.73
CA GLY A 1041 12.07 -15.89 -2.37
C GLY A 1041 11.43 -14.70 -1.68
N ALA A 1042 12.29 -13.82 -1.19
CA ALA A 1042 11.87 -12.61 -0.56
C ALA A 1042 11.24 -11.69 -1.63
N LYS A 1043 9.90 -11.52 -1.57
CA LYS A 1043 9.15 -10.62 -2.45
C LYS A 1043 9.90 -9.28 -2.57
N LYS A 1044 10.19 -8.88 -3.81
CA LYS A 1044 10.92 -7.64 -4.16
C LYS A 1044 12.38 -7.56 -3.67
N LYS A 1045 13.00 -8.68 -3.26
CA LYS A 1045 14.40 -8.78 -2.84
C LYS A 1045 15.19 -9.72 -3.77
N TYR A 1046 15.82 -9.13 -4.78
CA TYR A 1046 16.57 -9.83 -5.83
C TYR A 1046 17.73 -8.97 -6.34
N ALA A 1047 18.75 -9.60 -6.87
CA ALA A 1047 19.93 -8.97 -7.44
C ALA A 1047 20.24 -9.61 -8.80
N LEU A 1048 20.42 -8.80 -9.83
CA LEU A 1048 20.67 -9.26 -11.20
C LEU A 1048 21.94 -8.62 -11.72
N ILE A 1049 22.59 -9.24 -12.70
CA ILE A 1049 23.75 -8.66 -13.38
C ILE A 1049 23.62 -8.77 -14.89
N THR A 1050 23.95 -7.70 -15.60
CA THR A 1050 24.01 -7.70 -17.08
C THR A 1050 25.35 -8.27 -17.57
N LYS A 1051 25.45 -8.53 -18.88
CA LYS A 1051 26.72 -8.99 -19.49
C LYS A 1051 27.87 -7.99 -19.34
N GLU A 1052 27.56 -6.70 -19.19
CA GLU A 1052 28.53 -5.61 -18.96
C GLU A 1052 28.88 -5.41 -17.48
N GLY A 1053 28.56 -6.38 -16.60
CA GLY A 1053 28.86 -6.31 -15.16
C GLY A 1053 27.99 -5.34 -14.36
N LYS A 1054 26.87 -4.84 -14.92
CA LYS A 1054 26.03 -3.85 -14.22
C LYS A 1054 25.06 -4.55 -13.25
N LEU A 1055 25.30 -4.39 -11.96
CA LEU A 1055 24.44 -4.90 -10.90
C LEU A 1055 23.13 -4.12 -10.77
N LYS A 1056 22.02 -4.85 -10.59
CA LYS A 1056 20.67 -4.33 -10.39
C LYS A 1056 20.06 -4.97 -9.14
N ILE A 1057 20.00 -4.21 -8.06
CA ILE A 1057 19.62 -4.70 -6.74
C ILE A 1057 18.26 -4.11 -6.32
N ARG A 1058 17.38 -4.96 -5.78
CA ARG A 1058 16.08 -4.61 -5.19
C ARG A 1058 15.94 -5.22 -3.81
N GLY A 1059 15.32 -4.49 -2.87
CA GLY A 1059 14.89 -4.99 -1.54
C GLY A 1059 16.00 -5.40 -0.56
N PHE A 1060 17.26 -5.45 -0.98
CA PHE A 1060 18.40 -5.77 -0.15
C PHE A 1060 18.84 -4.62 0.75
N GLU A 1061 19.54 -4.96 1.83
CA GLU A 1061 20.02 -4.05 2.86
C GLU A 1061 21.05 -3.03 2.31
N THR A 1062 21.80 -3.37 1.26
CA THR A 1062 22.77 -2.49 0.59
C THR A 1062 22.13 -1.23 0.00
N VAL A 1063 20.90 -1.34 -0.52
CA VAL A 1063 20.08 -0.19 -0.98
C VAL A 1063 19.20 0.41 0.12
N ARG A 1064 19.31 -0.07 1.37
CA ARG A 1064 18.58 0.47 2.52
C ARG A 1064 19.47 1.42 3.32
N ARG A 1065 18.94 2.62 3.55
CA ARG A 1065 19.61 3.73 4.24
C ARG A 1065 19.72 3.51 5.76
N ASP A 1066 18.95 2.56 6.33
CA ASP A 1066 18.88 2.26 7.76
C ASP A 1066 19.85 1.15 8.25
N TRP A 1067 20.94 0.92 7.51
CA TRP A 1067 22.01 -0.05 7.81
C TRP A 1067 23.37 0.63 7.76
N CYS A 1068 24.32 0.18 8.58
CA CYS A 1068 25.68 0.74 8.59
C CYS A 1068 26.43 0.48 7.27
N GLN A 1069 27.40 1.35 6.97
CA GLN A 1069 28.15 1.32 5.71
C GLN A 1069 28.91 0.00 5.53
N LEU A 1070 29.44 -0.59 6.61
CA LEU A 1070 30.09 -1.91 6.56
C LEU A 1070 29.12 -2.99 6.09
N ALA A 1071 27.92 -3.11 6.68
CA ALA A 1071 26.94 -4.13 6.31
C ALA A 1071 26.56 -4.05 4.82
N ARG A 1072 26.38 -2.81 4.33
CA ARG A 1072 25.99 -2.52 2.95
C ARG A 1072 27.12 -2.84 1.96
N ARG A 1073 28.35 -2.43 2.27
CA ARG A 1073 29.56 -2.76 1.50
C ARG A 1073 29.82 -4.27 1.44
N VAL A 1074 29.72 -4.95 2.59
CA VAL A 1074 29.89 -6.41 2.71
C VAL A 1074 28.85 -7.13 1.84
N GLN A 1075 27.58 -6.77 1.97
CA GLN A 1075 26.52 -7.38 1.15
C GLN A 1075 26.69 -7.10 -0.34
N ASN A 1076 27.08 -5.87 -0.73
CA ASN A 1076 27.32 -5.55 -2.14
C ASN A 1076 28.45 -6.42 -2.73
N ASN A 1077 29.55 -6.57 -2.00
CA ASN A 1077 30.69 -7.38 -2.43
C ASN A 1077 30.34 -8.87 -2.50
N VAL A 1078 29.56 -9.38 -1.53
CA VAL A 1078 29.05 -10.77 -1.57
C VAL A 1078 28.13 -10.99 -2.77
N ILE A 1079 27.19 -10.08 -3.04
CA ILE A 1079 26.33 -10.13 -4.25
C ILE A 1079 27.19 -10.09 -5.52
N LYS A 1080 28.22 -9.24 -5.56
CA LYS A 1080 29.14 -9.11 -6.71
C LYS A 1080 29.92 -10.42 -6.96
N MET A 1081 30.56 -10.99 -5.93
CA MET A 1081 31.29 -12.27 -6.04
C MET A 1081 30.37 -13.44 -6.40
N VAL A 1082 29.10 -13.42 -5.98
CA VAL A 1082 28.12 -14.44 -6.36
C VAL A 1082 27.67 -14.30 -7.82
N LEU A 1083 27.45 -13.08 -8.31
CA LEU A 1083 26.89 -12.84 -9.65
C LEU A 1083 27.94 -12.68 -10.76
N GLU A 1084 29.14 -12.15 -10.47
CA GLU A 1084 30.26 -12.05 -11.41
C GLU A 1084 31.11 -13.32 -11.38
N ASP A 1085 31.80 -13.57 -10.28
CA ASP A 1085 32.75 -14.68 -10.15
C ASP A 1085 32.05 -16.06 -10.10
N GLY A 1086 30.75 -16.11 -9.80
CA GLY A 1086 30.03 -17.36 -9.55
C GLY A 1086 30.55 -18.14 -8.35
N SER A 1087 31.08 -17.45 -7.32
CA SER A 1087 31.82 -18.09 -6.23
C SER A 1087 31.32 -17.68 -4.86
N GLU A 1088 30.41 -18.50 -4.32
CA GLU A 1088 29.95 -18.48 -2.94
C GLU A 1088 31.12 -18.69 -1.95
N LYS A 1089 32.13 -19.49 -2.33
CA LYS A 1089 33.32 -19.74 -1.50
C LYS A 1089 34.15 -18.47 -1.29
N LYS A 1090 34.47 -17.73 -2.37
CA LYS A 1090 35.17 -16.43 -2.27
C LYS A 1090 34.37 -15.45 -1.40
N ALA A 1091 33.06 -15.38 -1.60
CA ALA A 1091 32.17 -14.52 -0.83
C ALA A 1091 32.14 -14.89 0.66
N LEU A 1092 32.14 -16.18 0.99
CA LEU A 1092 32.16 -16.69 2.37
C LEU A 1092 33.49 -16.38 3.06
N ASP A 1093 34.61 -16.61 2.39
CA ASP A 1093 35.94 -16.35 2.98
C ASP A 1093 36.17 -14.84 3.17
N TYR A 1094 35.74 -13.99 2.24
CA TYR A 1094 35.66 -12.54 2.43
C TYR A 1094 34.82 -12.15 3.66
N THR A 1095 33.65 -12.77 3.83
CA THR A 1095 32.76 -12.52 4.97
C THR A 1095 33.42 -12.91 6.30
N LYS A 1096 34.11 -14.07 6.35
CA LYS A 1096 34.86 -14.52 7.53
C LYS A 1096 35.97 -13.54 7.91
N GLU A 1097 36.71 -13.00 6.94
CA GLU A 1097 37.75 -12.01 7.22
C GLU A 1097 37.18 -10.72 7.81
N ILE A 1098 36.04 -10.22 7.30
CA ILE A 1098 35.38 -9.05 7.88
C ILE A 1098 34.90 -9.33 9.31
N ILE A 1099 34.39 -10.54 9.60
CA ILE A 1099 34.00 -10.95 10.96
C ILE A 1099 35.23 -11.00 11.89
N LYS A 1100 36.38 -11.51 11.42
CA LYS A 1100 37.64 -11.49 12.19
C LYS A 1100 38.07 -10.06 12.53
N LYS A 1101 38.02 -9.15 11.55
CA LYS A 1101 38.34 -7.72 11.74
C LYS A 1101 37.42 -7.06 12.77
N LEU A 1102 36.10 -7.23 12.63
CA LEU A 1102 35.11 -6.70 13.57
C LEU A 1102 35.34 -7.20 15.00
N LYS A 1103 35.65 -8.49 15.18
CA LYS A 1103 35.97 -9.08 16.49
C LYS A 1103 37.30 -8.59 17.09
N ARG A 1104 38.26 -8.20 16.25
CA ARG A 1104 39.57 -7.64 16.68
C ARG A 1104 39.55 -6.12 16.91
N ARG A 1105 38.41 -5.47 16.69
CA ARG A 1105 38.27 -4.00 16.61
C ARG A 1105 39.08 -3.34 15.46
N ASP A 1106 39.49 -4.12 14.46
CA ASP A 1106 40.19 -3.68 13.22
C ASP A 1106 39.19 -3.19 12.15
N VAL A 1107 38.26 -2.33 12.56
CA VAL A 1107 37.21 -1.75 11.69
C VAL A 1107 37.02 -0.29 12.09
N ASN A 1108 37.11 0.61 11.10
CA ASN A 1108 36.86 2.03 11.28
C ASN A 1108 35.45 2.27 11.84
N LYS A 1109 35.35 3.08 12.89
CA LYS A 1109 34.09 3.35 13.61
C LYS A 1109 33.07 4.05 12.71
N GLU A 1110 33.56 4.81 11.75
CA GLU A 1110 32.81 5.53 10.71
C GLU A 1110 32.00 4.55 9.84
N ASP A 1111 32.57 3.40 9.48
CA ASP A 1111 31.88 2.36 8.70
C ASP A 1111 30.72 1.70 9.48
N LEU A 1112 30.73 1.82 10.81
CA LEU A 1112 29.71 1.25 11.71
C LEU A 1112 28.60 2.25 12.04
N ILE A 1113 28.70 3.51 11.65
CA ILE A 1113 27.66 4.51 11.88
C ILE A 1113 26.35 4.06 11.21
N ILE A 1114 25.27 4.02 11.98
CA ILE A 1114 23.92 3.78 11.50
C ILE A 1114 23.25 5.13 11.26
N ARG A 1115 22.67 5.27 10.07
CA ARG A 1115 22.01 6.47 9.58
C ARG A 1115 20.50 6.24 9.58
N THR A 1116 19.69 7.14 10.12
CA THR A 1116 18.22 7.01 10.05
C THR A 1116 17.53 8.36 10.08
N GLN A 1117 16.62 8.60 9.14
CA GLN A 1117 15.92 9.87 9.02
C GLN A 1117 14.81 10.04 10.09
N LEU A 1118 14.74 11.21 10.73
CA LEU A 1118 13.56 11.61 11.49
C LEU A 1118 12.39 11.89 10.54
N LYS A 1119 11.29 11.14 10.70
CA LYS A 1119 10.07 11.28 9.90
C LYS A 1119 9.03 12.21 10.52
N LYS A 1120 9.28 12.68 11.75
CA LYS A 1120 8.40 13.50 12.60
C LYS A 1120 9.27 14.39 13.50
N ALA A 1121 8.68 15.41 14.13
CA ALA A 1121 9.29 16.07 15.28
C ALA A 1121 9.52 15.06 16.44
N ILE A 1122 10.59 15.27 17.22
CA ILE A 1122 11.01 14.36 18.33
C ILE A 1122 9.87 14.14 19.34
N SER A 1123 9.04 15.17 19.58
CA SER A 1123 7.88 15.15 20.48
C SER A 1123 6.72 14.25 20.00
N GLU A 1124 6.59 13.99 18.70
CA GLU A 1124 5.52 13.13 18.16
C GLU A 1124 5.85 11.62 18.22
N TYR A 1125 7.10 11.26 18.50
CA TYR A 1125 7.53 9.87 18.54
C TYR A 1125 7.03 9.14 19.79
N LYS A 1126 5.94 8.38 19.62
CA LYS A 1126 5.37 7.52 20.67
C LYS A 1126 6.22 6.30 21.02
N ALA A 1127 7.23 5.97 20.22
CA ALA A 1127 8.16 4.87 20.44
C ALA A 1127 9.60 5.41 20.49
N ILE A 1128 10.34 5.03 21.52
CA ILE A 1128 11.71 5.48 21.76
C ILE A 1128 12.67 4.49 21.09
N SER A 1129 12.88 4.69 19.79
CA SER A 1129 13.85 3.97 18.96
C SER A 1129 15.27 4.54 19.10
N PRO A 1130 16.33 3.82 18.69
CA PRO A 1130 17.71 4.30 18.79
C PRO A 1130 17.93 5.69 18.16
N HIS A 1131 17.44 5.93 16.94
CA HIS A 1131 17.50 7.25 16.30
C HIS A 1131 16.72 8.35 17.04
N VAL A 1132 15.71 8.02 17.86
CA VAL A 1132 15.01 9.00 18.71
C VAL A 1132 15.82 9.30 19.98
N ILE A 1133 16.58 8.34 20.52
CA ILE A 1133 17.54 8.62 21.60
C ILE A 1133 18.70 9.45 21.09
N ALA A 1134 19.31 9.09 19.96
CA ALA A 1134 20.36 9.89 19.34
C ALA A 1134 19.85 11.30 19.04
N ALA A 1135 18.62 11.44 18.54
CA ALA A 1135 18.00 12.74 18.35
C ALA A 1135 17.83 13.55 19.65
N ARG A 1136 17.45 12.91 20.76
CA ARG A 1136 17.35 13.56 22.08
C ARG A 1136 18.72 13.93 22.64
N LYS A 1137 19.73 13.06 22.51
CA LYS A 1137 21.12 13.38 22.86
C LYS A 1137 21.66 14.56 22.08
N MET A 1138 21.36 14.63 20.77
CA MET A 1138 21.68 15.80 19.95
C MET A 1138 20.97 17.04 20.50
N GLN A 1139 19.66 16.97 20.77
CA GLN A 1139 18.91 18.09 21.35
C GLN A 1139 19.44 18.54 22.73
N GLU A 1140 19.81 17.60 23.62
CA GLU A 1140 20.41 17.84 24.93
C GLU A 1140 21.82 18.46 24.81
N ALA A 1141 22.60 18.02 23.81
CA ALA A 1141 23.90 18.56 23.46
C ALA A 1141 23.84 19.88 22.67
N LYS A 1142 22.65 20.50 22.53
CA LYS A 1142 22.42 21.73 21.73
C LYS A 1142 22.88 21.59 20.28
N MET A 1143 22.76 20.38 19.74
CA MET A 1143 23.15 20.07 18.37
C MET A 1143 22.00 20.30 17.37
N PRO A 1144 22.34 20.67 16.13
CA PRO A 1144 21.41 20.78 15.00
C PRO A 1144 20.44 19.59 14.85
N ILE A 1145 19.13 19.79 15.06
CA ILE A 1145 18.13 18.74 14.80
C ILE A 1145 16.67 19.19 14.55
N SER A 1146 16.06 18.61 13.50
CA SER A 1146 14.67 18.82 13.09
C SER A 1146 14.07 17.58 12.38
N GLN A 1147 12.79 17.65 12.01
CA GLN A 1147 12.17 16.63 11.17
C GLN A 1147 12.77 16.64 9.76
N GLY A 1148 13.14 15.47 9.25
CA GLY A 1148 13.77 15.29 7.94
C GLY A 1148 15.30 15.15 8.01
N ASN A 1149 15.95 15.54 9.11
CA ASN A 1149 17.38 15.31 9.28
C ASN A 1149 17.72 13.82 9.40
N LEU A 1150 18.91 13.48 8.92
CA LEU A 1150 19.52 12.18 9.13
C LEU A 1150 20.16 12.14 10.51
N ILE A 1151 19.81 11.14 11.30
CA ILE A 1151 20.41 10.91 12.61
C ILE A 1151 21.47 9.84 12.49
N GLU A 1152 22.69 10.22 12.83
CA GLU A 1152 23.84 9.33 12.89
C GLU A 1152 24.07 8.88 14.32
N TYR A 1153 24.26 7.58 14.51
CA TYR A 1153 24.59 7.01 15.81
C TYR A 1153 25.30 5.67 15.66
N PHE A 1154 25.99 5.24 16.71
CA PHE A 1154 26.50 3.88 16.86
C PHE A 1154 25.97 3.27 18.16
N ILE A 1155 25.93 1.93 18.24
CA ILE A 1155 25.65 1.23 19.50
C ILE A 1155 26.98 0.87 20.18
N ALA A 1156 27.13 1.30 21.42
CA ALA A 1156 28.33 1.08 22.23
C ALA A 1156 28.20 -0.14 23.15
N GLU A 1157 29.33 -0.68 23.61
CA GLU A 1157 29.33 -1.72 24.64
C GLU A 1157 28.79 -1.23 25.99
N PRO A 1158 28.18 -2.12 26.81
CA PRO A 1158 27.78 -1.78 28.17
C PRO A 1158 29.03 -1.55 29.04
N GLN A 1159 28.99 -0.59 29.95
CA GLN A 1159 30.13 -0.34 30.84
C GLN A 1159 30.30 -1.48 31.85
N ARG A 1160 31.56 -1.78 32.18
CA ARG A 1160 31.97 -2.94 32.98
C ARG A 1160 31.40 -2.83 34.41
N GLY A 1161 30.41 -3.66 34.72
CA GLY A 1161 29.74 -3.71 36.03
C GLY A 1161 28.25 -3.35 36.03
N GLU A 1162 27.71 -2.84 34.91
CA GLU A 1162 26.29 -2.46 34.84
C GLU A 1162 25.36 -3.64 34.48
N LYS A 1163 24.16 -3.69 35.08
CA LYS A 1163 23.10 -4.64 34.66
C LYS A 1163 22.65 -4.33 33.24
N ARG A 1164 22.34 -5.39 32.45
CA ARG A 1164 21.91 -5.35 31.03
C ARG A 1164 21.05 -4.11 30.67
N LYS A 1165 21.72 -3.06 30.18
CA LYS A 1165 21.10 -1.87 29.58
C LYS A 1165 20.39 -2.25 28.28
N LEU A 1166 19.27 -1.59 27.96
CA LEU A 1166 18.58 -1.81 26.70
C LEU A 1166 19.39 -1.18 25.55
N ILE A 1167 19.21 -1.65 24.30
CA ILE A 1167 19.91 -1.10 23.12
C ILE A 1167 19.80 0.43 23.06
N ARG A 1168 18.62 0.98 23.37
CA ARG A 1168 18.36 2.43 23.39
C ARG A 1168 19.24 3.19 24.40
N ASP A 1169 19.63 2.54 25.51
CA ASP A 1169 20.42 3.15 26.58
C ASP A 1169 21.94 3.06 26.29
N ARG A 1170 22.31 2.37 25.20
CA ARG A 1170 23.69 2.19 24.68
C ARG A 1170 23.93 2.96 23.37
N VAL A 1171 23.00 3.82 22.98
CA VAL A 1171 23.10 4.67 21.78
C VAL A 1171 24.11 5.78 22.05
N MET A 1172 25.07 5.93 21.14
CA MET A 1172 26.06 7.00 21.17
C MET A 1172 26.11 7.77 19.85
N LEU A 1173 26.36 9.07 19.91
CA LEU A 1173 26.62 9.93 18.77
C LEU A 1173 28.04 9.67 18.23
N PRO A 1174 28.34 9.84 16.93
CA PRO A 1174 29.64 9.51 16.34
C PRO A 1174 30.85 10.06 17.10
N GLY A 1175 30.76 11.30 17.61
CA GLY A 1175 31.82 11.96 18.38
C GLY A 1175 31.93 11.57 19.87
N GLU A 1176 31.03 10.73 20.41
CA GLU A 1176 31.13 10.25 21.80
C GLU A 1176 32.20 9.16 21.93
N LYS A 1177 33.03 9.27 22.98
CA LYS A 1177 34.02 8.24 23.35
C LYS A 1177 33.30 6.98 23.85
N GLY A 1178 33.60 5.87 23.21
CA GLY A 1178 33.00 4.57 23.51
C GLY A 1178 33.31 3.58 22.41
N ASP A 1179 33.62 2.36 22.82
CA ASP A 1179 33.83 1.21 21.97
C ASP A 1179 32.50 0.69 21.41
N TYR A 1180 32.49 0.30 20.14
CA TYR A 1180 31.29 -0.23 19.50
C TYR A 1180 30.96 -1.64 19.98
N ASP A 1181 29.68 -1.98 20.02
CA ASP A 1181 29.16 -3.29 20.43
C ASP A 1181 29.34 -4.34 19.32
N ILE A 1182 30.36 -5.21 19.48
CA ILE A 1182 30.73 -6.24 18.51
C ILE A 1182 29.57 -7.22 18.29
N GLU A 1183 28.86 -7.62 19.36
CA GLU A 1183 27.74 -8.55 19.32
C GLU A 1183 26.56 -7.93 18.57
N TYR A 1184 26.21 -6.68 18.87
CA TYR A 1184 25.18 -5.94 18.15
C TYR A 1184 25.48 -5.82 16.65
N TYR A 1185 26.67 -5.37 16.26
CA TYR A 1185 27.00 -5.23 14.84
C TYR A 1185 27.04 -6.57 14.11
N LEU A 1186 27.52 -7.63 14.76
CA LEU A 1186 27.52 -8.97 14.16
C LEU A 1186 26.08 -9.49 13.95
N GLU A 1187 25.26 -9.51 15.00
CA GLU A 1187 23.90 -10.09 14.99
C GLU A 1187 22.84 -9.21 14.31
N HIS A 1188 22.98 -7.89 14.31
CA HIS A 1188 21.94 -6.96 13.86
C HIS A 1188 22.30 -6.23 12.56
N GLN A 1189 23.56 -6.26 12.12
CA GLN A 1189 24.03 -5.54 10.92
C GLN A 1189 24.75 -6.43 9.90
N ILE A 1190 25.79 -7.18 10.29
CA ILE A 1190 26.63 -7.93 9.33
C ILE A 1190 25.99 -9.25 8.90
N LEU A 1191 25.77 -10.19 9.83
CA LEU A 1191 25.20 -11.50 9.48
C LEU A 1191 23.84 -11.37 8.79
N PRO A 1192 22.89 -10.54 9.28
CA PRO A 1192 21.57 -10.48 8.66
C PRO A 1192 21.57 -9.93 7.23
N ALA A 1193 22.59 -9.17 6.85
CA ALA A 1193 22.74 -8.72 5.48
C ALA A 1193 23.10 -9.89 4.55
N VAL A 1194 24.01 -10.78 4.94
CA VAL A 1194 24.54 -11.81 4.03
C VAL A 1194 23.96 -13.22 4.21
N GLU A 1195 23.37 -13.55 5.37
CA GLU A 1195 22.79 -14.88 5.66
C GLU A 1195 21.85 -15.36 4.54
N ASN A 1196 20.93 -14.49 4.09
CA ASN A 1196 19.95 -14.83 3.06
C ASN A 1196 20.56 -15.13 1.68
N ILE A 1197 21.78 -14.65 1.41
CA ILE A 1197 22.53 -14.94 0.19
C ILE A 1197 23.21 -16.29 0.35
N PHE A 1198 23.93 -16.51 1.46
CA PHE A 1198 24.63 -17.75 1.74
C PHE A 1198 23.70 -18.96 1.89
N HIS A 1199 22.51 -18.77 2.44
CA HIS A 1199 21.50 -19.83 2.48
C HIS A 1199 21.13 -20.35 1.08
N VAL A 1200 21.18 -19.53 0.01
CA VAL A 1200 20.91 -19.98 -1.38
C VAL A 1200 21.91 -21.05 -1.84
N PHE A 1201 23.11 -21.02 -1.26
CA PHE A 1201 24.19 -21.98 -1.50
C PHE A 1201 24.28 -23.08 -0.42
N GLY A 1202 23.31 -23.15 0.50
CA GLY A 1202 23.30 -24.12 1.60
C GLY A 1202 24.35 -23.87 2.69
N ILE A 1203 24.84 -22.63 2.80
CA ILE A 1203 25.78 -22.21 3.84
C ILE A 1203 24.99 -21.54 4.96
N GLU A 1204 24.99 -22.14 6.16
CA GLU A 1204 24.40 -21.62 7.42
C GLU A 1204 25.40 -20.73 8.20
#